data_AF-A0A6A4I270-F1
#
_entry.id   AF-A0A6A4I270-F1
#
_cell.length_a   1.000
_cell.length_b   1.000
_cell.length_c   1.000
_cell.angle_alpha   90.00
_cell.angle_beta   90.00
_cell.angle_gamma   90.00
#
_symmetry.space_group_name_H-M   'P 1'
#
loop_
_entity.id
_entity.type
_entity.pdbx_description
1 polymer ?
#
loop_
_entity_poly.entity_id
_entity_poly.type
_entity_poly.pdbx_seq_one_letter_code
_entity_poly.pdbx_strand_id
1 'polypeptide(L)'
;MEQLHLSTLTTKCSVYDFYCAISKMTDNTNLKSTRWRYIALMRMLLQWRHLKLLKWNGRGNDPSGVAGTKEGDLVVPCLSCPHPGINLAEGWENDLARLDKYSLKVTEDANFRLKEQLVSSHSRDPGLVNGLGYFVERTKYEQYVLSRASEADISTCPLSKFSKGLRYTGVGSVLCARSEMFLANGVGNLQKGEQYANMDYIFGSALFHYKDLPLYIIGYDIACQWFAHIHERSEALWPAKIKLDDGMDLVPVIGKFHEPAHETDNHEQFSCNLAPKVGLMDFEGCERTWDNGLVRGDTLEAHFGFHNWQKYTGTGRTLWNRYRAAMKDRNCQRVAHQGLTNSLPKDLVSKWESICEAWERAPYPKEKAADGSNLVNPFSVKCEYMTQAEVETELVLEDEMMELKGIPFRNQTRPAKFILMGLDLEDSQYKLQLEVERYKNSTRTAHQTDKIVEHQNILKRAFRGFKKLRSVYMPRLVQYLTDLDKDLSLGKDDQPENTKLWLPSLIPVDMRRNMARAYNALDSVRHMLRVKTKMIQFKNKNVRGQRMSGKLREVIDRVHDHMKGFVERYCHSHRGLLLLVGLGNWEKELQVMEQKDMRSYVDPAPKKREPGRRGTNKDEPGMEGVTVENDNGTEEQEDNCFPLQVEDQTRRDGTGETRKEQSWIWLTREINLRDGADENKNEIL
;
A
#
# COMPACT_ATOMS: atom_id res chain seq x y z
N MET A 1 -29.40 0.68 -36.91
CA MET A 1 -29.36 1.41 -35.62
C MET A 1 -28.67 0.61 -34.53
N GLU A 2 -29.13 -0.61 -34.25
CA GLU A 2 -28.51 -1.48 -33.24
C GLU A 2 -27.02 -1.75 -33.49
N GLN A 3 -26.67 -2.13 -34.73
CA GLN A 3 -25.26 -2.30 -35.13
C GLN A 3 -24.43 -1.02 -34.91
N LEU A 4 -24.93 0.15 -35.30
CA LEU A 4 -24.26 1.44 -35.06
C LEU A 4 -24.04 1.67 -33.56
N HIS A 5 -25.06 1.45 -32.73
CA HIS A 5 -24.96 1.63 -31.29
C HIS A 5 -23.90 0.73 -30.67
N LEU A 6 -23.94 -0.58 -30.98
CA LEU A 6 -22.95 -1.53 -30.48
C LEU A 6 -21.55 -1.18 -30.98
N SER A 7 -21.39 -0.84 -32.26
CA SER A 7 -20.10 -0.38 -32.80
C SER A 7 -19.57 0.84 -32.05
N THR A 8 -20.41 1.84 -31.74
CA THR A 8 -19.96 2.99 -30.94
C THR A 8 -19.55 2.61 -29.51
N LEU A 9 -20.21 1.62 -28.90
CA LEU A 9 -19.95 1.20 -27.53
C LEU A 9 -18.72 0.30 -27.39
N THR A 10 -18.53 -0.64 -28.31
CA THR A 10 -17.48 -1.67 -28.24
C THR A 10 -16.24 -1.32 -29.02
N THR A 11 -16.33 -0.32 -29.90
CA THR A 11 -15.21 0.14 -30.72
C THR A 11 -15.06 1.65 -30.58
N LYS A 12 -13.86 2.17 -30.84
CA LYS A 12 -13.63 3.63 -30.92
C LYS A 12 -14.18 4.23 -32.24
N CYS A 13 -15.14 3.55 -32.91
CA CYS A 13 -15.75 3.98 -34.16
C CYS A 13 -16.71 5.15 -33.91
N SER A 14 -16.43 6.29 -34.55
CA SER A 14 -17.34 7.42 -34.50
C SER A 14 -18.58 7.17 -35.37
N VAL A 15 -19.67 7.88 -35.09
CA VAL A 15 -20.86 7.82 -35.97
C VAL A 15 -20.53 8.31 -37.39
N TYR A 16 -19.54 9.20 -37.52
CA TYR A 16 -19.04 9.67 -38.80
C TYR A 16 -18.37 8.54 -39.58
N ASP A 17 -17.47 7.78 -38.95
CA ASP A 17 -16.78 6.67 -39.60
C ASP A 17 -17.77 5.58 -40.03
N PHE A 18 -18.75 5.28 -39.18
CA PHE A 18 -19.81 4.33 -39.50
C PHE A 18 -20.68 4.81 -40.68
N TYR A 19 -21.00 6.11 -40.72
CA TYR A 19 -21.72 6.71 -41.85
C TYR A 19 -20.90 6.60 -43.15
N CYS A 20 -19.61 6.94 -43.10
CA CYS A 20 -18.69 6.84 -44.23
C CYS A 20 -18.58 5.39 -44.73
N ALA A 21 -18.54 4.42 -43.81
CA ALA A 21 -18.54 2.99 -44.15
C ALA A 21 -19.81 2.59 -44.91
N ILE A 22 -21.01 2.97 -44.42
CA ILE A 22 -22.28 2.71 -45.12
C ILE A 22 -22.31 3.38 -46.50
N SER A 23 -21.83 4.63 -46.58
CA SER A 23 -21.77 5.36 -47.85
C SER A 23 -20.91 4.61 -48.88
N LYS A 24 -19.72 4.15 -48.46
CA LYS A 24 -18.81 3.37 -49.32
C LYS A 24 -19.33 1.97 -49.64
N MET A 25 -20.11 1.34 -48.76
CA MET A 25 -20.79 0.08 -49.07
C MET A 25 -21.84 0.25 -50.18
N THR A 26 -22.43 1.45 -50.29
CA THR A 26 -23.41 1.77 -51.33
C THR A 26 -22.73 2.10 -52.65
N ASP A 27 -21.66 2.91 -52.62
CA ASP A 27 -20.80 3.19 -53.76
C ASP A 27 -19.37 3.43 -53.27
N ASN A 28 -18.48 2.47 -53.49
CA ASN A 28 -17.07 2.55 -53.09
C ASN A 28 -16.20 3.30 -54.11
N THR A 29 -16.74 3.65 -55.27
CA THR A 29 -16.01 4.33 -56.34
C THR A 29 -15.99 5.85 -56.16
N ASN A 30 -16.86 6.39 -55.31
CA ASN A 30 -17.15 7.82 -55.16
C ASN A 30 -17.57 8.51 -56.47
N LEU A 31 -17.98 7.76 -57.49
CA LEU A 31 -18.40 8.32 -58.77
C LEU A 31 -19.83 8.89 -58.71
N LYS A 32 -20.68 8.36 -57.81
CA LYS A 32 -22.02 8.90 -57.56
C LYS A 32 -22.03 9.75 -56.30
N SER A 33 -22.52 10.98 -56.42
CA SER A 33 -22.79 11.83 -55.26
C SER A 33 -23.95 11.27 -54.44
N THR A 34 -23.67 10.72 -53.27
CA THR A 34 -24.69 10.34 -52.29
C THR A 34 -25.10 11.54 -51.45
N ARG A 35 -26.40 11.77 -51.28
CA ARG A 35 -26.90 12.86 -50.42
C ARG A 35 -26.43 12.68 -48.98
N TRP A 36 -25.89 13.76 -48.38
CA TRP A 36 -25.41 13.76 -47.00
C TRP A 36 -26.58 13.61 -46.00
N ARG A 37 -26.62 12.48 -45.28
CA ARG A 37 -27.66 12.15 -44.27
C ARG A 37 -27.12 11.95 -42.85
N TYR A 38 -25.86 12.31 -42.60
CA TYR A 38 -25.22 12.17 -41.29
C TYR A 38 -26.00 12.81 -40.14
N ILE A 39 -26.52 14.03 -40.32
CA ILE A 39 -27.29 14.73 -39.28
C ILE A 39 -28.58 13.97 -38.94
N ALA A 40 -29.25 13.42 -39.95
CA ALA A 40 -30.44 12.60 -39.73
C ALA A 40 -30.08 11.30 -38.99
N LEU A 41 -28.98 10.65 -39.35
CA LEU A 41 -28.49 9.46 -38.66
C LEU A 41 -28.18 9.74 -37.18
N MET A 42 -27.53 10.85 -36.87
CA MET A 42 -27.27 11.27 -35.48
C MET A 42 -28.56 11.44 -34.68
N ARG A 43 -29.56 12.12 -35.24
CA ARG A 43 -30.88 12.30 -34.59
C ARG A 43 -31.60 10.97 -34.38
N MET A 44 -31.61 10.12 -35.41
CA MET A 44 -32.19 8.77 -35.29
C MET A 44 -31.50 7.97 -34.19
N LEU A 45 -30.17 8.11 -34.04
CA LEU A 45 -29.41 7.38 -33.02
C LEU A 45 -29.77 7.86 -31.61
N LEU A 46 -29.89 9.17 -31.40
CA LEU A 46 -30.32 9.76 -30.14
C LEU A 46 -31.72 9.28 -29.75
N GLN A 47 -32.69 9.38 -30.66
CA GLN A 47 -34.07 8.92 -30.43
C GLN A 47 -34.13 7.42 -30.16
N TRP A 48 -33.40 6.62 -30.96
CA TRP A 48 -33.33 5.18 -30.78
C TRP A 48 -32.74 4.79 -29.42
N ARG A 49 -31.67 5.45 -28.97
CA ARG A 49 -31.05 5.22 -27.65
C ARG A 49 -32.03 5.54 -26.52
N HIS A 50 -32.70 6.68 -26.60
CA HIS A 50 -33.70 7.07 -25.60
C HIS A 50 -34.86 6.06 -25.52
N LEU A 51 -35.43 5.67 -26.66
CA LEU A 51 -36.47 4.64 -26.71
C LEU A 51 -36.01 3.30 -26.15
N LYS A 52 -34.75 2.92 -26.39
CA LYS A 52 -34.16 1.71 -25.83
C LYS A 52 -33.97 1.81 -24.32
N LEU A 53 -33.51 2.94 -23.78
CA LEU A 53 -33.43 3.16 -22.34
C LEU A 53 -34.80 3.05 -21.67
N LEU A 54 -35.84 3.66 -22.24
CA LEU A 54 -37.22 3.54 -21.75
C LEU A 54 -37.70 2.08 -21.76
N LYS A 55 -37.42 1.34 -22.84
CA LYS A 55 -37.78 -0.07 -22.97
C LYS A 55 -37.03 -0.95 -21.97
N TRP A 56 -35.71 -0.78 -21.86
CA TRP A 56 -34.86 -1.60 -20.99
C TRP A 56 -35.19 -1.39 -19.51
N ASN A 57 -35.56 -0.17 -19.11
CA ASN A 57 -36.00 0.14 -17.75
C ASN A 57 -37.51 -0.02 -17.55
N GLY A 58 -38.22 -0.69 -18.48
CA GLY A 58 -39.62 -1.05 -18.31
C GLY A 58 -40.60 0.13 -18.20
N ARG A 59 -40.21 1.35 -18.60
CA ARG A 59 -41.04 2.57 -18.43
C ARG A 59 -42.36 2.53 -19.19
N GLY A 60 -42.47 1.69 -20.21
CA GLY A 60 -43.73 1.44 -20.92
C GLY A 60 -44.74 0.57 -20.17
N ASN A 61 -44.29 -0.18 -19.15
CA ASN A 61 -45.14 -1.01 -18.28
C ASN A 61 -45.48 -0.30 -16.97
N ASP A 62 -44.86 0.85 -16.68
CA ASP A 62 -45.19 1.68 -15.54
C ASP A 62 -46.58 2.31 -15.75
N PRO A 63 -47.52 2.24 -14.78
CA PRO A 63 -48.84 2.85 -14.91
C PRO A 63 -48.83 4.35 -15.21
N SER A 64 -47.78 5.06 -14.80
CA SER A 64 -47.57 6.49 -15.12
C SER A 64 -46.98 6.72 -16.52
N GLY A 65 -46.60 5.64 -17.20
CA GLY A 65 -45.98 5.64 -18.53
C GLY A 65 -44.62 6.35 -18.56
N VAL A 66 -44.20 6.69 -19.78
CA VAL A 66 -42.94 7.41 -20.02
C VAL A 66 -42.90 8.76 -19.30
N ALA A 67 -44.05 9.45 -19.22
CA ALA A 67 -44.17 10.78 -18.61
C ALA A 67 -43.90 10.77 -17.09
N GLY A 68 -44.11 9.64 -16.42
CA GLY A 68 -43.81 9.49 -14.98
C GLY A 68 -42.40 8.99 -14.66
N THR A 69 -41.50 8.89 -15.66
CA THR A 69 -40.09 8.56 -15.42
C THR A 69 -39.43 9.61 -14.55
N LYS A 70 -38.87 9.20 -13.41
CA LYS A 70 -38.26 10.06 -12.41
C LYS A 70 -36.76 10.23 -12.66
N GLU A 71 -36.16 11.19 -11.96
CA GLU A 71 -34.71 11.38 -11.96
C GLU A 71 -34.01 10.08 -11.56
N GLY A 72 -33.06 9.61 -12.38
CA GLY A 72 -32.33 8.38 -12.15
C GLY A 72 -33.01 7.06 -12.59
N ASP A 73 -34.25 7.07 -13.07
CA ASP A 73 -34.99 5.83 -13.42
C ASP A 73 -34.44 5.08 -14.66
N LEU A 74 -33.56 5.71 -15.45
CA LEU A 74 -33.01 5.15 -16.69
C LEU A 74 -31.58 4.60 -16.53
N VAL A 75 -31.20 4.15 -15.34
CA VAL A 75 -29.91 3.50 -15.08
C VAL A 75 -30.04 2.00 -14.84
N VAL A 76 -28.98 1.26 -15.14
CA VAL A 76 -28.83 -0.12 -14.67
C VAL A 76 -28.40 -0.05 -13.20
N PRO A 77 -29.24 -0.47 -12.23
CA PRO A 77 -28.94 -0.30 -10.82
C PRO A 77 -27.77 -1.19 -10.39
N CYS A 78 -26.97 -0.67 -9.46
CA CYS A 78 -25.83 -1.40 -8.92
C CYS A 78 -26.30 -2.51 -7.96
N LEU A 79 -26.03 -3.78 -8.28
CA LEU A 79 -26.37 -4.94 -7.45
C LEU A 79 -25.62 -4.98 -6.11
N SER A 80 -24.41 -4.38 -6.08
CA SER A 80 -23.53 -4.38 -4.90
C SER A 80 -23.88 -3.28 -3.90
N CYS A 81 -24.62 -2.25 -4.33
CA CYS A 81 -25.15 -1.24 -3.42
C CYS A 81 -26.33 -1.82 -2.63
N PRO A 82 -26.47 -1.44 -1.36
CA PRO A 82 -27.62 -1.83 -0.55
C PRO A 82 -28.88 -1.05 -0.99
N HIS A 83 -29.96 -1.78 -1.26
CA HIS A 83 -31.26 -1.27 -1.70
C HIS A 83 -32.35 -1.83 -0.79
N PRO A 84 -32.88 -1.02 0.17
CA PRO A 84 -33.98 -1.44 1.04
C PRO A 84 -35.16 -1.99 0.24
N GLY A 85 -35.72 -3.12 0.68
CA GLY A 85 -36.83 -3.80 0.01
C GLY A 85 -36.48 -4.54 -1.30
N ILE A 86 -35.23 -4.47 -1.77
CA ILE A 86 -34.78 -5.19 -2.99
C ILE A 86 -33.77 -6.28 -2.63
N ASN A 87 -32.63 -5.91 -2.05
CA ASN A 87 -31.51 -6.85 -1.81
C ASN A 87 -31.04 -6.85 -0.34
N LEU A 88 -31.79 -6.24 0.56
CA LEU A 88 -31.57 -6.28 2.01
C LEU A 88 -32.59 -7.21 2.66
N ALA A 89 -32.15 -7.97 3.67
CA ALA A 89 -33.02 -8.86 4.43
C ALA A 89 -33.95 -8.06 5.36
N GLU A 90 -35.09 -8.61 5.76
CA GLU A 90 -35.96 -7.97 6.75
C GLU A 90 -35.22 -7.74 8.08
N GLY A 91 -35.44 -6.57 8.70
CA GLY A 91 -34.81 -6.18 9.96
C GLY A 91 -33.34 -5.79 9.86
N TRP A 92 -32.81 -5.57 8.65
CA TRP A 92 -31.44 -5.12 8.41
C TRP A 92 -31.09 -3.82 9.15
N GLU A 93 -32.08 -2.95 9.38
CA GLU A 93 -31.92 -1.67 10.07
C GLU A 93 -31.42 -1.85 11.51
N ASN A 94 -31.76 -2.98 12.15
CA ASN A 94 -31.40 -3.27 13.54
C ASN A 94 -30.09 -4.08 13.66
N ASP A 95 -29.49 -4.52 12.54
CA ASP A 95 -28.28 -5.35 12.52
C ASP A 95 -27.00 -4.49 12.49
N LEU A 96 -26.75 -3.83 13.64
CA LEU A 96 -25.59 -2.97 13.85
C LEU A 96 -24.24 -3.71 13.72
N ALA A 97 -24.24 -5.03 13.89
CA ALA A 97 -23.03 -5.85 13.77
C ALA A 97 -22.56 -6.00 12.31
N ARG A 98 -23.43 -5.73 11.33
CA ARG A 98 -23.15 -5.92 9.90
C ARG A 98 -23.33 -4.66 9.07
N LEU A 99 -23.13 -3.49 9.68
CA LEU A 99 -23.15 -2.19 8.99
C LEU A 99 -22.22 -2.14 7.77
N ASP A 100 -21.15 -2.95 7.73
CA ASP A 100 -20.28 -3.08 6.56
C ASP A 100 -21.02 -3.59 5.31
N LYS A 101 -22.04 -4.44 5.48
CA LYS A 101 -22.88 -4.96 4.39
C LYS A 101 -23.85 -3.90 3.90
N TYR A 102 -24.47 -3.18 4.85
CA TYR A 102 -25.49 -2.16 4.61
C TYR A 102 -24.94 -0.77 4.31
N SER A 103 -23.61 -0.62 4.21
CA SER A 103 -22.99 0.67 3.85
C SER A 103 -23.02 0.96 2.36
N LEU A 104 -23.32 2.20 1.99
CA LEU A 104 -22.98 2.70 0.66
C LEU A 104 -21.47 2.95 0.61
N LYS A 105 -20.81 2.49 -0.45
CA LYS A 105 -19.38 2.72 -0.66
C LYS A 105 -19.20 3.35 -2.02
N VAL A 106 -18.78 4.61 -2.04
CA VAL A 106 -18.64 5.40 -3.26
C VAL A 106 -17.23 5.88 -3.44
N THR A 107 -16.82 6.07 -4.69
CA THR A 107 -15.60 6.77 -5.08
C THR A 107 -15.98 7.91 -6.02
N GLU A 108 -15.30 9.04 -5.89
CA GLU A 108 -15.55 10.26 -6.66
C GLU A 108 -14.25 10.79 -7.27
N ASP A 109 -14.33 11.23 -8.52
CA ASP A 109 -13.20 11.80 -9.28
C ASP A 109 -13.70 12.66 -10.47
N ALA A 110 -12.81 13.48 -11.01
CA ALA A 110 -13.02 14.37 -12.15
C ALA A 110 -12.12 14.02 -13.35
N ASN A 111 -12.74 13.85 -14.51
CA ASN A 111 -12.04 13.60 -15.77
C ASN A 111 -11.97 14.85 -16.67
N PHE A 112 -10.78 15.42 -16.77
CA PHE A 112 -10.49 16.60 -17.62
C PHE A 112 -10.21 16.29 -19.09
N ARG A 113 -10.23 15.02 -19.51
CA ARG A 113 -10.08 14.62 -20.92
C ARG A 113 -11.41 14.69 -21.69
N LEU A 114 -12.54 14.60 -20.97
CA LEU A 114 -13.90 14.65 -21.54
C LEU A 114 -14.37 16.11 -21.70
N LYS A 115 -13.84 16.79 -22.73
CA LYS A 115 -14.05 18.24 -22.95
C LYS A 115 -15.10 18.52 -24.02
N GLU A 116 -16.26 19.06 -23.64
CA GLU A 116 -17.27 19.45 -24.63
C GLU A 116 -16.94 20.80 -25.29
N GLN A 117 -16.85 20.83 -26.62
CA GLN A 117 -16.68 22.07 -27.39
C GLN A 117 -17.99 22.87 -27.48
N LEU A 118 -17.89 24.21 -27.47
CA LEU A 118 -19.04 25.11 -27.59
C LEU A 118 -19.50 25.25 -29.06
N VAL A 119 -20.11 24.20 -29.62
CA VAL A 119 -20.49 24.11 -31.06
C VAL A 119 -22.00 24.23 -31.31
N SER A 120 -22.85 23.96 -30.32
CA SER A 120 -24.32 24.03 -30.43
C SER A 120 -24.93 24.69 -29.19
N SER A 121 -26.22 25.02 -29.21
CA SER A 121 -26.97 25.47 -28.02
C SER A 121 -27.89 24.37 -27.51
N HIS A 122 -28.17 24.38 -26.20
CA HIS A 122 -29.12 23.45 -25.57
C HIS A 122 -30.55 23.62 -26.10
N SER A 123 -30.93 24.83 -26.54
CA SER A 123 -32.21 25.06 -27.22
C SER A 123 -32.33 24.33 -28.56
N ARG A 124 -31.20 24.07 -29.24
CA ARG A 124 -31.15 23.35 -30.52
C ARG A 124 -30.93 21.85 -30.34
N ASP A 125 -30.37 21.45 -29.19
CA ASP A 125 -30.01 20.07 -28.86
C ASP A 125 -30.15 19.85 -27.34
N PRO A 126 -31.38 19.66 -26.83
CA PRO A 126 -31.65 19.69 -25.39
C PRO A 126 -31.15 18.47 -24.62
N GLY A 127 -30.82 17.37 -25.31
CA GLY A 127 -30.66 16.04 -24.71
C GLY A 127 -32.03 15.41 -24.40
N LEU A 128 -32.14 14.08 -24.51
CA LEU A 128 -33.42 13.37 -24.27
C LEU A 128 -33.50 12.72 -22.89
N VAL A 129 -32.35 12.54 -22.22
CA VAL A 129 -32.28 11.89 -20.90
C VAL A 129 -32.31 12.93 -19.77
N ASN A 130 -31.51 14.01 -19.86
CA ASN A 130 -31.45 15.16 -18.94
C ASN A 130 -31.96 14.90 -17.49
N GLY A 131 -31.15 14.26 -16.66
CA GLY A 131 -31.50 13.97 -15.26
C GLY A 131 -32.23 12.65 -15.05
N LEU A 132 -32.77 12.00 -16.08
CA LEU A 132 -33.44 10.70 -15.96
C LEU A 132 -32.46 9.52 -15.87
N GLY A 133 -31.17 9.71 -16.12
CA GLY A 133 -30.16 8.66 -16.20
C GLY A 133 -28.98 8.87 -15.24
N TYR A 134 -27.76 8.74 -15.76
CA TYR A 134 -26.53 8.88 -14.97
C TYR A 134 -26.19 10.34 -14.68
N PHE A 135 -26.49 11.26 -15.60
CA PHE A 135 -26.25 12.68 -15.37
C PHE A 135 -27.29 13.29 -14.44
N VAL A 136 -26.86 14.27 -13.64
CA VAL A 136 -27.76 15.19 -12.92
C VAL A 136 -28.61 16.02 -13.89
N GLU A 137 -29.77 16.50 -13.42
CA GLU A 137 -30.61 17.41 -14.22
C GLU A 137 -29.85 18.71 -14.49
N ARG A 138 -29.62 19.01 -15.77
CA ARG A 138 -28.69 20.05 -16.19
C ARG A 138 -29.07 21.43 -15.69
N THR A 139 -30.34 21.84 -15.81
CA THR A 139 -30.73 23.22 -15.57
C THR A 139 -30.57 23.60 -14.09
N LYS A 140 -31.05 22.76 -13.17
CA LYS A 140 -30.88 22.98 -11.73
C LYS A 140 -29.41 22.92 -11.33
N TYR A 141 -28.65 21.98 -11.89
CA TYR A 141 -27.22 21.84 -11.63
C TYR A 141 -26.40 23.04 -12.09
N GLU A 142 -26.59 23.50 -13.33
CA GLU A 142 -25.86 24.66 -13.87
C GLU A 142 -26.22 25.94 -13.13
N GLN A 143 -27.49 26.11 -12.74
CA GLN A 143 -27.91 27.25 -11.90
C GLN A 143 -27.22 27.22 -10.53
N TYR A 144 -27.14 26.05 -9.90
CA TYR A 144 -26.45 25.88 -8.63
C TYR A 144 -24.96 26.24 -8.75
N VAL A 145 -24.25 25.63 -9.70
CA VAL A 145 -22.81 25.90 -9.89
C VAL A 145 -22.57 27.37 -10.21
N LEU A 146 -23.41 27.98 -11.06
CA LEU A 146 -23.29 29.40 -11.38
C LEU A 146 -23.48 30.30 -10.15
N SER A 147 -24.41 29.95 -9.25
CA SER A 147 -24.62 30.69 -7.98
C SER A 147 -23.42 30.64 -7.05
N ARG A 148 -22.47 29.72 -7.29
CA ARG A 148 -21.25 29.49 -6.51
C ARG A 148 -19.97 29.85 -7.27
N ALA A 149 -20.10 30.47 -8.46
CA ALA A 149 -18.96 30.77 -9.33
C ALA A 149 -17.91 31.73 -8.73
N SER A 150 -18.20 32.38 -7.60
CA SER A 150 -17.27 33.22 -6.84
C SER A 150 -16.46 32.47 -5.79
N GLU A 151 -16.77 31.21 -5.50
CA GLU A 151 -16.02 30.39 -4.55
C GLU A 151 -14.66 29.98 -5.14
N ALA A 152 -13.66 29.83 -4.26
CA ALA A 152 -12.31 29.48 -4.67
C ALA A 152 -12.27 28.07 -5.31
N ASP A 153 -11.53 27.94 -6.40
CA ASP A 153 -11.24 26.65 -7.03
C ASP A 153 -10.48 25.73 -6.04
N ILE A 154 -10.62 24.41 -6.20
CA ILE A 154 -9.89 23.42 -5.40
C ILE A 154 -8.39 23.66 -5.58
N SER A 155 -7.70 24.03 -4.49
CA SER A 155 -6.34 24.59 -4.51
C SER A 155 -5.26 23.69 -5.14
N THR A 156 -5.57 22.41 -5.33
CA THR A 156 -4.64 21.38 -5.80
C THR A 156 -4.82 21.03 -7.28
N CYS A 157 -5.89 21.49 -7.93
CA CYS A 157 -6.17 21.14 -9.32
C CYS A 157 -5.54 22.16 -10.29
N PRO A 158 -4.73 21.73 -11.28
CA PRO A 158 -4.19 22.64 -12.28
C PRO A 158 -5.35 23.22 -13.11
N LEU A 159 -5.72 24.46 -12.81
CA LEU A 159 -6.66 25.24 -13.62
C LEU A 159 -6.25 25.15 -15.08
N SER A 160 -7.08 24.49 -15.89
CA SER A 160 -6.78 24.32 -17.30
C SER A 160 -6.67 25.71 -17.94
N LYS A 161 -5.45 26.11 -18.32
CA LYS A 161 -5.16 27.39 -19.00
C LYS A 161 -5.82 27.51 -20.40
N PHE A 162 -6.71 26.58 -20.76
CA PHE A 162 -7.30 26.40 -22.09
C PHE A 162 -8.82 26.12 -22.03
N SER A 163 -9.59 26.93 -21.30
CA SER A 163 -11.07 26.85 -21.28
C SER A 163 -11.75 27.55 -22.48
N LYS A 164 -11.01 28.40 -23.22
CA LYS A 164 -11.57 29.16 -24.36
C LYS A 164 -12.06 28.20 -25.46
N GLY A 165 -13.33 28.35 -25.85
CA GLY A 165 -13.99 27.53 -26.89
C GLY A 165 -14.61 26.22 -26.39
N LEU A 166 -14.50 25.93 -25.09
CA LEU A 166 -15.15 24.79 -24.45
C LEU A 166 -16.42 25.21 -23.73
N ARG A 167 -17.45 24.37 -23.81
CA ARG A 167 -18.64 24.44 -22.96
C ARG A 167 -18.36 23.82 -21.59
N TYR A 168 -17.72 22.64 -21.60
CA TYR A 168 -17.32 21.94 -20.38
C TYR A 168 -15.86 21.50 -20.52
N THR A 169 -15.10 21.62 -19.43
CA THR A 169 -13.68 21.27 -19.36
C THR A 169 -13.44 19.83 -18.93
N GLY A 170 -14.48 19.13 -18.50
CA GLY A 170 -14.41 17.77 -17.99
C GLY A 170 -15.76 17.27 -17.50
N VAL A 171 -15.75 16.10 -16.85
CA VAL A 171 -16.91 15.45 -16.23
C VAL A 171 -16.49 14.93 -14.85
N GLY A 172 -17.25 15.25 -13.80
CA GLY A 172 -17.13 14.64 -12.48
C GLY A 172 -18.08 13.47 -12.34
N SER A 173 -17.71 12.44 -11.57
CA SER A 173 -18.61 11.32 -11.30
C SER A 173 -18.40 10.65 -9.96
N VAL A 174 -19.47 10.04 -9.48
CA VAL A 174 -19.56 9.19 -8.30
C VAL A 174 -19.95 7.78 -8.73
N LEU A 175 -19.10 6.81 -8.40
CA LEU A 175 -19.27 5.40 -8.72
C LEU A 175 -19.38 4.57 -7.44
N CYS A 176 -20.01 3.40 -7.54
CA CYS A 176 -19.91 2.39 -6.50
C CYS A 176 -18.48 1.84 -6.40
N ALA A 177 -17.82 1.97 -5.25
CA ALA A 177 -16.48 1.45 -5.03
C ALA A 177 -16.41 -0.10 -5.02
N ARG A 178 -17.55 -0.80 -4.84
CA ARG A 178 -17.60 -2.28 -4.83
C ARG A 178 -17.58 -2.89 -6.23
N SER A 179 -18.38 -2.34 -7.13
CA SER A 179 -18.64 -2.88 -8.47
C SER A 179 -18.07 -2.01 -9.60
N GLU A 180 -17.64 -0.79 -9.28
CA GLU A 180 -17.22 0.24 -10.23
C GLU A 180 -18.34 0.60 -11.22
N MET A 181 -19.59 0.55 -10.75
CA MET A 181 -20.76 0.97 -11.53
C MET A 181 -21.09 2.44 -11.26
N PHE A 182 -21.43 3.18 -12.32
CA PHE A 182 -21.93 4.55 -12.20
C PHE A 182 -23.27 4.57 -11.46
N LEU A 183 -23.44 5.52 -10.55
CA LEU A 183 -24.68 5.68 -9.80
C LEU A 183 -25.68 6.58 -10.55
N ALA A 184 -26.97 6.41 -10.24
CA ALA A 184 -28.03 7.28 -10.73
C ALA A 184 -27.75 8.72 -10.33
N ASN A 185 -27.85 9.65 -11.28
CA ASN A 185 -27.51 11.07 -11.09
C ASN A 185 -26.13 11.33 -10.46
N GLY A 186 -25.20 10.36 -10.56
CA GLY A 186 -23.84 10.48 -10.04
C GLY A 186 -22.86 11.04 -11.05
N VAL A 187 -23.29 11.76 -12.09
CA VAL A 187 -22.40 12.34 -13.09
C VAL A 187 -22.79 13.79 -13.38
N GLY A 188 -21.80 14.69 -13.47
CA GLY A 188 -22.04 16.10 -13.81
C GLY A 188 -20.94 16.69 -14.68
N ASN A 189 -21.33 17.61 -15.57
CA ASN A 189 -20.37 18.33 -16.39
C ASN A 189 -19.60 19.37 -15.57
N LEU A 190 -18.31 19.54 -15.86
CA LEU A 190 -17.44 20.53 -15.22
C LEU A 190 -17.34 21.78 -16.09
N GLN A 191 -17.88 22.91 -15.64
CA GLN A 191 -17.90 24.15 -16.44
C GLN A 191 -16.51 24.76 -16.57
N LYS A 192 -15.73 24.79 -15.47
CA LYS A 192 -14.40 25.41 -15.45
C LYS A 192 -13.46 24.72 -14.45
N GLY A 193 -13.11 23.48 -14.79
CA GLY A 193 -12.36 22.60 -13.90
C GLY A 193 -13.26 22.03 -12.81
N GLU A 194 -12.63 21.34 -11.88
CA GLU A 194 -13.29 20.77 -10.72
C GLU A 194 -13.39 21.81 -9.61
N GLN A 195 -14.61 22.00 -9.11
CA GLN A 195 -14.92 22.92 -8.01
C GLN A 195 -15.74 22.17 -6.96
N TYR A 196 -15.69 22.63 -5.71
CA TYR A 196 -16.53 22.06 -4.65
C TYR A 196 -18.01 22.09 -5.01
N ALA A 197 -18.51 23.17 -5.63
CA ALA A 197 -19.89 23.24 -6.09
C ALA A 197 -20.24 22.14 -7.12
N ASN A 198 -19.31 21.73 -7.99
CA ASN A 198 -19.55 20.64 -8.92
C ASN A 198 -19.69 19.31 -8.17
N MET A 199 -18.66 18.96 -7.39
CA MET A 199 -18.54 17.66 -6.74
C MET A 199 -19.59 17.49 -5.64
N ASP A 200 -19.82 18.53 -4.82
CA ASP A 200 -20.89 18.55 -3.81
C ASP A 200 -22.28 18.22 -4.39
N TYR A 201 -22.62 18.82 -5.54
CA TYR A 201 -23.94 18.59 -6.16
C TYR A 201 -24.04 17.18 -6.75
N ILE A 202 -22.97 16.69 -7.40
CA ILE A 202 -22.92 15.36 -7.99
C ILE A 202 -23.00 14.29 -6.89
N PHE A 203 -22.21 14.45 -5.83
CA PHE A 203 -22.20 13.62 -4.64
C PHE A 203 -23.56 13.59 -3.95
N GLY A 204 -24.13 14.74 -3.59
CA GLY A 204 -25.44 14.80 -2.95
C GLY A 204 -26.56 14.21 -3.83
N SER A 205 -26.49 14.41 -5.16
CA SER A 205 -27.46 13.82 -6.10
C SER A 205 -27.36 12.31 -6.18
N ALA A 206 -26.15 11.74 -6.11
CA ALA A 206 -25.97 10.29 -6.06
C ALA A 206 -26.49 9.70 -4.73
N LEU A 207 -26.17 10.36 -3.60
CA LEU A 207 -26.56 9.91 -2.26
C LEU A 207 -28.07 9.99 -2.02
N PHE A 208 -28.77 10.93 -2.67
CA PHE A 208 -30.23 11.07 -2.59
C PHE A 208 -30.97 9.74 -2.84
N HIS A 209 -30.45 8.89 -3.73
CA HIS A 209 -31.01 7.58 -4.06
C HIS A 209 -30.80 6.51 -2.98
N TYR A 210 -30.01 6.81 -1.96
CA TYR A 210 -29.56 5.88 -0.91
C TYR A 210 -29.69 6.48 0.49
N LYS A 211 -30.54 7.49 0.69
CA LYS A 211 -30.65 8.26 1.94
C LYS A 211 -31.05 7.46 3.19
N ASP A 212 -31.68 6.30 3.00
CA ASP A 212 -32.20 5.50 4.12
C ASP A 212 -31.12 4.62 4.77
N LEU A 213 -29.86 4.72 4.34
CA LEU A 213 -28.75 3.91 4.85
C LEU A 213 -28.06 4.60 6.03
N PRO A 214 -27.56 3.83 7.02
CA PRO A 214 -26.91 4.42 8.19
C PRO A 214 -25.45 4.82 7.96
N LEU A 215 -24.76 4.24 6.96
CA LEU A 215 -23.31 4.37 6.80
C LEU A 215 -22.89 4.56 5.35
N TYR A 216 -22.03 5.54 5.12
CA TYR A 216 -21.47 5.91 3.82
C TYR A 216 -19.96 5.99 3.92
N ILE A 217 -19.26 5.21 3.09
CA ILE A 217 -17.80 5.30 2.96
C ILE A 217 -17.50 6.00 1.64
N ILE A 218 -16.78 7.11 1.72
CA ILE A 218 -16.60 8.07 0.64
C ILE A 218 -15.13 8.13 0.26
N GLY A 219 -14.79 7.59 -0.90
CA GLY A 219 -13.48 7.71 -1.51
C GLY A 219 -13.38 8.99 -2.33
N TYR A 220 -12.39 9.83 -2.03
CA TYR A 220 -12.07 11.01 -2.85
C TYR A 220 -10.61 11.40 -2.65
N ASP A 221 -9.91 11.73 -3.73
CA ASP A 221 -8.48 12.07 -3.69
C ASP A 221 -8.17 13.19 -2.71
N ILE A 222 -9.03 14.21 -2.66
CA ILE A 222 -8.87 15.35 -1.76
C ILE A 222 -9.76 15.24 -0.53
N ALA A 223 -10.15 14.03 -0.10
CA ALA A 223 -11.03 13.83 1.06
C ALA A 223 -10.54 14.60 2.30
N CYS A 224 -9.22 14.69 2.52
CA CYS A 224 -8.65 15.45 3.64
C CYS A 224 -8.97 16.96 3.62
N GLN A 225 -9.20 17.54 2.44
CA GLN A 225 -9.57 18.96 2.28
C GLN A 225 -11.08 19.13 2.16
N TRP A 226 -11.71 18.30 1.32
CA TRP A 226 -13.11 18.41 0.98
C TRP A 226 -14.02 17.99 2.13
N PHE A 227 -13.68 16.93 2.85
CA PHE A 227 -14.54 16.36 3.89
C PHE A 227 -14.63 17.24 5.14
N ALA A 228 -13.56 17.98 5.48
CA ALA A 228 -13.48 18.80 6.69
C ALA A 228 -14.66 19.77 6.87
N HIS A 229 -15.21 20.29 5.76
CA HIS A 229 -16.32 21.24 5.77
C HIS A 229 -17.59 20.69 5.11
N ILE A 230 -17.72 19.37 4.94
CA ILE A 230 -18.84 18.80 4.16
C ILE A 230 -20.21 19.09 4.79
N HIS A 231 -20.35 18.94 6.12
CA HIS A 231 -21.61 19.21 6.81
C HIS A 231 -21.97 20.69 6.78
N GLU A 232 -20.99 21.58 7.00
CA GLU A 232 -21.18 23.03 6.90
C GLU A 232 -21.63 23.46 5.50
N ARG A 233 -20.97 22.93 4.45
CA ARG A 233 -21.37 23.19 3.05
C ARG A 233 -22.73 22.60 2.74
N SER A 234 -23.02 21.39 3.20
CA SER A 234 -24.32 20.75 3.00
C SER A 234 -25.45 21.60 3.56
N GLU A 235 -25.30 22.07 4.80
CA GLU A 235 -26.35 22.83 5.46
C GLU A 235 -26.49 24.24 4.88
N ALA A 236 -25.38 24.94 4.63
CA ALA A 236 -25.42 26.33 4.19
C ALA A 236 -25.66 26.50 2.68
N LEU A 237 -25.18 25.57 1.85
CA LEU A 237 -25.06 25.78 0.41
C LEU A 237 -25.95 24.84 -0.41
N TRP A 238 -26.09 23.57 -0.01
CA TRP A 238 -26.71 22.56 -0.87
C TRP A 238 -28.25 22.74 -0.96
N PRO A 239 -28.85 22.47 -2.13
CA PRO A 239 -30.29 22.42 -2.26
C PRO A 239 -30.92 21.39 -1.30
N ALA A 240 -32.06 21.73 -0.71
CA ALA A 240 -32.75 20.91 0.30
C ALA A 240 -32.96 19.44 -0.12
N LYS A 241 -33.15 19.17 -1.42
CA LYS A 241 -33.33 17.81 -1.95
C LYS A 241 -32.10 16.91 -1.73
N ILE A 242 -30.90 17.47 -1.78
CA ILE A 242 -29.64 16.70 -1.81
C ILE A 242 -28.79 16.90 -0.55
N LYS A 243 -29.32 17.60 0.47
CA LYS A 243 -28.66 17.80 1.75
C LYS A 243 -28.38 16.46 2.44
N LEU A 244 -27.31 16.45 3.25
CA LEU A 244 -26.99 15.35 4.14
C LEU A 244 -27.96 15.33 5.32
N ASP A 245 -28.41 14.15 5.71
CA ASP A 245 -29.26 13.95 6.88
C ASP A 245 -28.40 13.72 8.13
N ASP A 246 -28.84 14.20 9.30
CA ASP A 246 -28.12 14.04 10.57
C ASP A 246 -27.94 12.56 11.00
N GLY A 247 -28.72 11.64 10.42
CA GLY A 247 -28.63 10.20 10.66
C GLY A 247 -27.55 9.48 9.84
N MET A 248 -26.85 10.17 8.93
CA MET A 248 -25.84 9.57 8.05
C MET A 248 -24.46 9.56 8.72
N ASP A 249 -23.90 8.37 8.96
CA ASP A 249 -22.48 8.22 9.36
C ASP A 249 -21.59 8.25 8.10
N LEU A 250 -20.69 9.22 8.02
CA LEU A 250 -19.81 9.43 6.86
C LEU A 250 -18.35 9.12 7.21
N VAL A 251 -17.74 8.21 6.44
CA VAL A 251 -16.34 7.80 6.61
C VAL A 251 -15.54 8.21 5.36
N PRO A 252 -14.72 9.27 5.43
CA PRO A 252 -13.87 9.69 4.33
C PRO A 252 -12.64 8.79 4.19
N VAL A 253 -12.30 8.44 2.95
CA VAL A 253 -11.08 7.73 2.61
C VAL A 253 -10.43 8.34 1.37
N ILE A 254 -9.11 8.26 1.28
CA ILE A 254 -8.33 8.59 0.08
C ILE A 254 -7.96 7.28 -0.60
N GLY A 255 -8.14 7.21 -1.91
CA GLY A 255 -7.81 6.04 -2.72
C GLY A 255 -6.35 5.60 -2.51
N LYS A 256 -6.10 4.28 -2.56
CA LYS A 256 -4.78 3.70 -2.24
C LYS A 256 -3.66 4.13 -3.18
N PHE A 257 -3.99 4.50 -4.41
CA PHE A 257 -3.04 5.00 -5.37
C PHE A 257 -2.67 6.46 -5.09
N HIS A 258 -3.64 7.24 -4.64
CA HIS A 258 -3.47 8.66 -4.38
C HIS A 258 -2.88 8.94 -3.01
N GLU A 259 -3.16 8.12 -2.00
CA GLU A 259 -2.72 8.31 -0.61
C GLU A 259 -1.21 8.65 -0.45
N PRO A 260 -0.26 8.00 -1.16
CA PRO A 260 1.16 8.35 -1.10
C PRO A 260 1.51 9.76 -1.57
N ALA A 261 0.67 10.37 -2.41
CA ALA A 261 0.88 11.74 -2.88
C ALA A 261 0.55 12.79 -1.81
N HIS A 262 -0.02 12.37 -0.68
CA HIS A 262 -0.32 13.24 0.43
C HIS A 262 0.71 13.08 1.55
N GLU A 263 1.72 13.96 1.55
CA GLU A 263 2.80 13.98 2.55
C GLU A 263 2.45 14.91 3.75
N THR A 264 1.24 14.79 4.29
CA THR A 264 0.71 15.67 5.34
C THR A 264 0.46 14.91 6.65
N ASP A 265 0.73 15.57 7.78
CA ASP A 265 0.57 14.99 9.11
C ASP A 265 -0.89 14.52 9.34
N ASN A 266 -1.06 13.44 10.11
CA ASN A 266 -2.36 12.82 10.44
C ASN A 266 -3.17 12.29 9.24
N HIS A 267 -2.53 11.98 8.12
CA HIS A 267 -3.21 11.40 6.96
C HIS A 267 -3.65 9.95 7.13
N GLU A 268 -3.15 9.25 8.16
CA GLU A 268 -3.54 7.87 8.46
C GLU A 268 -5.06 7.73 8.72
N GLN A 269 -5.72 8.81 9.17
CA GLN A 269 -7.18 8.82 9.40
C GLN A 269 -8.01 8.64 8.12
N PHE A 270 -7.45 9.00 6.95
CA PHE A 270 -8.09 8.88 5.65
C PHE A 270 -7.63 7.63 4.88
N SER A 271 -6.77 6.78 5.46
CA SER A 271 -6.23 5.63 4.74
C SER A 271 -7.30 4.55 4.53
N CYS A 272 -7.53 4.15 3.27
CA CYS A 272 -8.37 2.99 2.93
C CYS A 272 -7.92 1.69 3.63
N ASN A 273 -6.65 1.60 4.01
CA ASN A 273 -6.08 0.41 4.65
C ASN A 273 -6.44 0.32 6.14
N LEU A 274 -6.78 1.45 6.76
CA LEU A 274 -7.00 1.59 8.19
C LEU A 274 -8.48 1.86 8.52
N ALA A 275 -9.24 2.40 7.57
CA ALA A 275 -10.65 2.68 7.76
C ALA A 275 -11.46 1.38 7.98
N PRO A 276 -12.27 1.31 9.06
CA PRO A 276 -13.09 0.14 9.34
C PRO A 276 -14.14 -0.05 8.25
N LYS A 277 -14.62 -1.30 8.09
CA LYS A 277 -15.70 -1.68 7.16
C LYS A 277 -15.39 -1.46 5.66
N VAL A 278 -14.20 -0.97 5.31
CA VAL A 278 -13.67 -0.88 3.94
C VAL A 278 -13.21 -2.25 3.40
N GLY A 279 -12.62 -3.09 4.22
CA GLY A 279 -12.02 -4.34 3.73
C GLY A 279 -10.87 -4.07 2.74
N LEU A 280 -10.88 -4.72 1.57
CA LEU A 280 -9.78 -4.64 0.58
C LEU A 280 -10.07 -3.74 -0.61
N MET A 281 -11.12 -2.92 -0.58
CA MET A 281 -11.40 -1.96 -1.65
C MET A 281 -10.29 -0.93 -1.78
N ASP A 282 -9.98 -0.53 -3.01
CA ASP A 282 -8.94 0.46 -3.33
C ASP A 282 -9.50 1.89 -3.48
N PHE A 283 -10.80 2.01 -3.77
CA PHE A 283 -11.49 3.26 -4.11
C PHE A 283 -10.94 3.95 -5.37
N GLU A 284 -10.22 3.22 -6.22
CA GLU A 284 -9.62 3.66 -7.49
C GLU A 284 -10.51 3.32 -8.70
N GLY A 285 -11.82 3.34 -8.47
CA GLY A 285 -12.79 2.86 -9.46
C GLY A 285 -12.94 3.83 -10.62
N CYS A 286 -13.00 5.13 -10.33
CA CYS A 286 -13.26 6.18 -11.30
C CYS A 286 -12.18 6.21 -12.39
N GLU A 287 -10.91 6.22 -11.98
CA GLU A 287 -9.71 6.31 -12.83
C GLU A 287 -9.70 5.21 -13.90
N ARG A 288 -10.12 4.01 -13.50
CA ARG A 288 -10.17 2.83 -14.38
C ARG A 288 -11.32 2.87 -15.39
N THR A 289 -12.37 3.63 -15.11
CA THR A 289 -13.55 3.74 -16.00
C THR A 289 -13.42 4.83 -17.06
N TRP A 290 -12.41 5.70 -16.95
CA TRP A 290 -12.22 6.88 -17.81
C TRP A 290 -11.67 6.62 -19.22
N ASP A 291 -11.54 5.36 -19.66
CA ASP A 291 -10.84 4.98 -20.90
C ASP A 291 -11.58 5.32 -22.23
N ASN A 292 -12.73 6.00 -22.14
CA ASN A 292 -13.56 6.36 -23.30
C ASN A 292 -13.43 7.85 -23.66
N GLY A 293 -12.62 8.17 -24.68
CA GLY A 293 -12.37 9.55 -25.16
C GLY A 293 -13.52 10.21 -25.92
N LEU A 294 -14.76 10.14 -25.40
CA LEU A 294 -15.97 10.60 -26.07
C LEU A 294 -16.58 11.82 -25.37
N VAL A 295 -17.22 12.69 -26.16
CA VAL A 295 -17.26 14.13 -25.84
C VAL A 295 -18.68 14.68 -25.60
N ARG A 296 -19.73 13.87 -25.77
CA ARG A 296 -21.14 14.33 -25.67
C ARG A 296 -21.90 13.59 -24.57
N GLY A 297 -22.68 14.32 -23.77
CA GLY A 297 -23.50 13.81 -22.66
C GLY A 297 -24.35 12.58 -23.01
N ASP A 298 -25.20 12.64 -24.03
CA ASP A 298 -26.05 11.49 -24.42
C ASP A 298 -25.25 10.25 -24.91
N THR A 299 -24.02 10.47 -25.39
CA THR A 299 -23.13 9.35 -25.72
C THR A 299 -22.49 8.79 -24.45
N LEU A 300 -22.06 9.65 -23.53
CA LEU A 300 -21.54 9.21 -22.23
C LEU A 300 -22.58 8.42 -21.45
N GLU A 301 -23.83 8.88 -21.39
CA GLU A 301 -24.98 8.14 -20.82
C GLU A 301 -25.06 6.70 -21.36
N ALA A 302 -24.95 6.54 -22.69
CA ALA A 302 -24.97 5.24 -23.33
C ALA A 302 -23.76 4.37 -22.96
N HIS A 303 -22.57 4.96 -22.84
CA HIS A 303 -21.35 4.26 -22.43
C HIS A 303 -21.41 3.83 -20.97
N PHE A 304 -21.89 4.68 -20.07
CA PHE A 304 -22.09 4.35 -18.66
C PHE A 304 -23.14 3.24 -18.51
N GLY A 305 -24.24 3.31 -19.27
CA GLY A 305 -25.24 2.25 -19.34
C GLY A 305 -24.66 0.92 -19.78
N PHE A 306 -23.84 0.93 -20.83
CA PHE A 306 -23.17 -0.26 -21.33
C PHE A 306 -22.16 -0.83 -20.33
N HIS A 307 -21.32 0.03 -19.73
CA HIS A 307 -20.37 -0.36 -18.69
C HIS A 307 -21.08 -1.00 -17.49
N ASN A 308 -22.15 -0.37 -16.99
CA ASN A 308 -22.94 -0.92 -15.90
C ASN A 308 -23.58 -2.26 -16.29
N TRP A 309 -24.09 -2.41 -17.53
CA TRP A 309 -24.63 -3.69 -17.99
C TRP A 309 -23.58 -4.81 -18.05
N GLN A 310 -22.37 -4.51 -18.52
CA GLN A 310 -21.26 -5.46 -18.53
C GLN A 310 -20.87 -5.86 -17.11
N LYS A 311 -20.76 -4.89 -16.19
CA LYS A 311 -20.52 -5.16 -14.76
C LYS A 311 -21.63 -6.01 -14.18
N TYR A 312 -22.89 -5.66 -14.42
CA TYR A 312 -24.07 -6.33 -13.90
C TYR A 312 -24.08 -7.82 -14.31
N THR A 313 -23.94 -8.09 -15.61
CA THR A 313 -23.93 -9.47 -16.15
C THR A 313 -22.68 -10.27 -15.75
N GLY A 314 -21.52 -9.63 -15.62
CA GLY A 314 -20.27 -10.25 -15.18
C GLY A 314 -20.12 -10.41 -13.66
N THR A 315 -21.04 -9.86 -12.86
CA THR A 315 -20.89 -9.78 -11.39
C THR A 315 -20.79 -11.16 -10.75
N GLY A 316 -21.60 -12.13 -11.17
CA GLY A 316 -21.58 -13.49 -10.58
C GLY A 316 -20.21 -14.17 -10.68
N ARG A 317 -19.61 -14.17 -11.88
CA ARG A 317 -18.26 -14.73 -12.13
C ARG A 317 -17.20 -13.98 -11.32
N THR A 318 -17.28 -12.65 -11.32
CA THR A 318 -16.33 -11.79 -10.60
C THR A 318 -16.37 -12.03 -9.09
N LEU A 319 -17.58 -12.08 -8.50
CA LEU A 319 -17.76 -12.32 -7.07
C LEU A 319 -17.27 -13.70 -6.66
N TRP A 320 -17.55 -14.74 -7.45
CA TRP A 320 -17.08 -16.10 -7.15
C TRP A 320 -15.54 -16.19 -7.10
N ASN A 321 -14.87 -15.59 -8.08
CA ASN A 321 -13.41 -15.56 -8.13
C ASN A 321 -12.82 -14.75 -6.96
N ARG A 322 -13.38 -13.55 -6.71
CA ARG A 322 -12.98 -12.71 -5.58
C ARG A 322 -13.20 -13.41 -4.24
N TYR A 323 -14.31 -14.12 -4.06
CA TYR A 323 -14.62 -14.88 -2.85
C TYR A 323 -13.60 -15.98 -2.59
N ARG A 324 -13.25 -16.80 -3.59
CA ARG A 324 -12.23 -17.85 -3.46
C ARG A 324 -10.87 -17.27 -3.08
N ALA A 325 -10.47 -16.19 -3.73
CA ALA A 325 -9.23 -15.49 -3.42
C ALA A 325 -9.25 -14.91 -1.99
N ALA A 326 -10.33 -14.26 -1.60
CA ALA A 326 -10.51 -13.68 -0.27
C ALA A 326 -10.52 -14.76 0.83
N MET A 327 -11.13 -15.93 0.60
CA MET A 327 -11.13 -17.03 1.56
C MET A 327 -9.73 -17.58 1.82
N LYS A 328 -8.93 -17.76 0.77
CA LYS A 328 -7.52 -18.16 0.89
C LYS A 328 -6.74 -17.12 1.69
N ASP A 329 -6.87 -15.86 1.31
CA ASP A 329 -6.14 -14.75 1.92
C ASP A 329 -6.53 -14.55 3.40
N ARG A 330 -7.82 -14.57 3.73
CA ARG A 330 -8.35 -14.50 5.09
C ARG A 330 -7.74 -15.58 5.99
N ASN A 331 -7.63 -16.81 5.49
CA ASN A 331 -7.06 -17.89 6.28
C ASN A 331 -5.58 -17.63 6.61
N CYS A 332 -4.79 -17.15 5.64
CA CYS A 332 -3.40 -16.76 5.87
C CYS A 332 -3.28 -15.60 6.87
N GLN A 333 -4.04 -14.51 6.66
CA GLN A 333 -4.00 -13.34 7.54
C GLN A 333 -4.46 -13.68 8.97
N ARG A 334 -5.47 -14.53 9.13
CA ARG A 334 -5.93 -14.98 10.45
C ARG A 334 -4.84 -15.74 11.20
N VAL A 335 -4.13 -16.65 10.53
CA VAL A 335 -3.03 -17.40 11.15
C VAL A 335 -1.90 -16.45 11.53
N ALA A 336 -1.52 -15.51 10.65
CA ALA A 336 -0.48 -14.53 10.94
C ALA A 336 -0.85 -13.63 12.13
N HIS A 337 -2.08 -13.10 12.16
CA HIS A 337 -2.56 -12.27 13.25
C HIS A 337 -2.59 -13.03 14.57
N GLN A 338 -3.20 -14.22 14.60
CA GLN A 338 -3.25 -15.06 15.80
C GLN A 338 -1.85 -15.45 16.29
N GLY A 339 -0.93 -15.76 15.38
CA GLY A 339 0.46 -16.06 15.72
C GLY A 339 1.13 -14.90 16.43
N LEU A 340 0.99 -13.67 15.91
CA LEU A 340 1.51 -12.47 16.54
C LEU A 340 0.82 -12.14 17.87
N THR A 341 -0.51 -12.22 17.93
CA THR A 341 -1.27 -11.93 19.16
C THR A 341 -0.87 -12.90 20.28
N ASN A 342 -0.72 -14.19 19.97
CA ASN A 342 -0.35 -15.19 20.96
C ASN A 342 1.11 -15.06 21.41
N SER A 343 1.99 -14.47 20.60
CA SER A 343 3.39 -14.27 20.95
C SER A 343 3.63 -13.07 21.87
N LEU A 344 2.63 -12.20 22.04
CA LEU A 344 2.75 -10.95 22.81
C LEU A 344 2.12 -11.09 24.21
N PRO A 345 2.63 -10.35 25.24
CA PRO A 345 2.00 -10.31 26.55
C PRO A 345 0.54 -9.83 26.47
N LYS A 346 -0.37 -10.51 27.17
CA LYS A 346 -1.82 -10.22 27.11
C LYS A 346 -2.16 -8.77 27.49
N ASP A 347 -1.48 -8.23 28.49
CA ASP A 347 -1.68 -6.85 28.94
C ASP A 347 -1.28 -5.84 27.85
N LEU A 348 -0.22 -6.15 27.09
CA LEU A 348 0.22 -5.32 25.97
C LEU A 348 -0.79 -5.39 24.82
N VAL A 349 -1.28 -6.58 24.49
CA VAL A 349 -2.33 -6.77 23.47
C VAL A 349 -3.58 -5.96 23.84
N SER A 350 -4.08 -6.12 25.06
CA SER A 350 -5.28 -5.42 25.53
C SER A 350 -5.11 -3.89 25.50
N LYS A 351 -3.92 -3.39 25.87
CA LYS A 351 -3.60 -1.96 25.77
C LYS A 351 -3.67 -1.46 24.32
N TRP A 352 -3.06 -2.18 23.37
CA TRP A 352 -3.06 -1.78 21.96
C TRP A 352 -4.44 -1.91 21.32
N GLU A 353 -5.20 -2.97 21.63
CA GLU A 353 -6.59 -3.12 21.19
C GLU A 353 -7.44 -1.93 21.64
N SER A 354 -7.31 -1.50 22.90
CA SER A 354 -8.03 -0.33 23.40
C SER A 354 -7.66 0.97 22.67
N ILE A 355 -6.39 1.15 22.28
CA ILE A 355 -5.95 2.33 21.52
C ILE A 355 -6.55 2.30 20.10
N CYS A 356 -6.52 1.15 19.43
CA CYS A 356 -7.10 0.98 18.10
C CYS A 356 -8.62 1.18 18.11
N GLU A 357 -9.33 0.60 19.09
CA GLU A 357 -10.77 0.78 19.23
C GLU A 357 -11.17 2.24 19.50
N ALA A 358 -10.42 2.94 20.36
CA ALA A 358 -10.63 4.36 20.60
C ALA A 358 -10.40 5.18 19.32
N TRP A 359 -9.36 4.85 18.56
CA TRP A 359 -9.07 5.49 17.28
C TRP A 359 -10.19 5.27 16.27
N GLU A 360 -10.67 4.04 16.10
CA GLU A 360 -11.72 3.68 15.15
C GLU A 360 -13.04 4.40 15.46
N ARG A 361 -13.42 4.50 16.74
CA ARG A 361 -14.67 5.16 17.18
C ARG A 361 -14.64 6.69 17.18
N ALA A 362 -13.46 7.30 17.12
CA ALA A 362 -13.33 8.75 17.17
C ALA A 362 -13.95 9.42 15.91
N PRO A 363 -14.66 10.55 16.08
CA PRO A 363 -15.19 11.34 14.96
C PRO A 363 -14.05 11.97 14.15
N TYR A 364 -14.36 12.44 12.96
CA TYR A 364 -13.43 13.18 12.11
C TYR A 364 -13.47 14.69 12.44
N PRO A 365 -12.33 15.40 12.44
CA PRO A 365 -10.96 14.86 12.38
C PRO A 365 -10.60 14.07 13.66
N LYS A 366 -9.81 12.99 13.50
CA LYS A 366 -9.47 12.04 14.59
C LYS A 366 -8.42 12.61 15.56
N GLU A 367 -8.76 13.71 16.23
CA GLU A 367 -7.88 14.40 17.19
C GLU A 367 -8.28 14.14 18.63
N LYS A 368 -9.58 14.04 18.89
CA LYS A 368 -10.14 13.86 20.23
C LYS A 368 -11.01 12.62 20.30
N ALA A 369 -10.90 11.90 21.41
CA ALA A 369 -11.84 10.84 21.74
C ALA A 369 -13.21 11.42 22.14
N ALA A 370 -14.22 10.55 22.24
CA ALA A 370 -15.59 10.96 22.58
C ALA A 370 -15.72 11.63 23.97
N ASP A 371 -14.76 11.39 24.88
CA ASP A 371 -14.66 12.00 26.20
C ASP A 371 -13.87 13.33 26.22
N GLY A 372 -13.39 13.79 25.06
CA GLY A 372 -12.63 15.03 24.90
C GLY A 372 -11.12 14.88 25.16
N SER A 373 -10.63 13.69 25.48
CA SER A 373 -9.19 13.41 25.64
C SER A 373 -8.45 13.40 24.30
N ASN A 374 -7.15 13.70 24.33
CA ASN A 374 -6.31 13.65 23.13
C ASN A 374 -6.15 12.20 22.66
N LEU A 375 -6.47 11.97 21.39
CA LEU A 375 -6.39 10.66 20.80
C LEU A 375 -4.95 10.32 20.41
N VAL A 376 -4.50 9.10 20.73
CA VAL A 376 -3.21 8.59 20.27
C VAL A 376 -3.40 7.98 18.89
N ASN A 377 -2.65 8.43 17.89
CA ASN A 377 -2.64 7.82 16.57
C ASN A 377 -1.73 6.57 16.59
N PRO A 378 -2.29 5.34 16.59
CA PRO A 378 -1.50 4.12 16.70
C PRO A 378 -0.71 3.80 15.42
N PHE A 379 -1.04 4.44 14.31
CA PHE A 379 -0.44 4.20 12.99
C PHE A 379 0.66 5.21 12.65
N SER A 380 0.75 6.31 13.41
CA SER A 380 1.83 7.27 13.27
C SER A 380 3.17 6.63 13.68
N VAL A 381 4.09 6.53 12.72
CA VAL A 381 5.45 6.05 12.99
C VAL A 381 6.30 7.26 13.37
N LYS A 382 6.42 7.52 14.69
CA LYS A 382 7.47 8.41 15.18
C LYS A 382 8.81 7.75 14.89
N CYS A 383 9.54 8.32 13.93
CA CYS A 383 10.89 7.88 13.63
C CYS A 383 11.84 8.34 14.73
N GLU A 384 11.89 7.59 15.84
CA GLU A 384 12.95 7.72 16.84
C GLU A 384 14.22 7.09 16.24
N TYR A 385 15.02 7.91 15.56
CA TYR A 385 16.37 7.53 15.20
C TYR A 385 17.28 7.98 16.34
N MET A 386 17.94 7.02 17.01
CA MET A 386 19.20 7.30 17.67
C MET A 386 20.32 7.04 16.67
N THR A 387 21.04 8.09 16.32
CA THR A 387 22.29 8.05 15.57
C THR A 387 23.36 7.33 16.39
N GLN A 388 24.39 6.77 15.72
CA GLN A 388 25.54 6.17 16.42
C GLN A 388 26.17 7.16 17.42
N ALA A 389 26.17 8.46 17.10
CA ALA A 389 26.62 9.51 18.00
C ALA A 389 25.74 9.66 19.25
N GLU A 390 24.42 9.49 19.13
CA GLU A 390 23.50 9.54 20.28
C GLU A 390 23.62 8.30 21.18
N VAL A 391 23.87 7.11 20.62
CA VAL A 391 24.20 5.89 21.41
C VAL A 391 25.56 6.05 22.10
N GLU A 392 26.56 6.60 21.43
CA GLU A 392 27.85 6.93 22.05
C GLU A 392 27.69 7.97 23.17
N THR A 393 26.78 8.94 23.01
CA THR A 393 26.47 9.96 24.03
C THR A 393 25.78 9.34 25.25
N GLU A 394 24.84 8.42 25.04
CA GLU A 394 24.15 7.70 26.11
C GLU A 394 25.12 6.84 26.94
N LEU A 395 26.03 6.11 26.27
CA LEU A 395 27.07 5.33 26.94
C LEU A 395 28.05 6.22 27.73
N VAL A 396 28.35 7.43 27.24
CA VAL A 396 29.18 8.41 27.97
C VAL A 396 28.44 8.91 29.22
N LEU A 397 27.13 9.16 29.13
CA LEU A 397 26.31 9.57 30.28
C LEU A 397 26.19 8.45 31.33
N GLU A 398 26.01 7.19 30.91
CA GLU A 398 26.02 6.04 31.82
C GLU A 398 27.36 5.92 32.57
N ASP A 399 28.47 6.15 31.88
CA ASP A 399 29.80 6.16 32.49
C ASP A 399 29.98 7.33 33.50
N GLU A 400 29.46 8.53 33.20
CA GLU A 400 29.47 9.68 34.12
C GLU A 400 28.61 9.41 35.38
N MET A 401 27.49 8.72 35.21
CA MET A 401 26.66 8.27 36.34
C MET A 401 27.36 7.23 37.22
N MET A 402 28.23 6.40 36.64
CA MET A 402 29.05 5.42 37.37
C MET A 402 30.21 6.09 38.13
N GLU A 403 30.79 7.16 37.58
CA GLU A 403 31.77 8.04 38.26
C GLU A 403 31.16 8.70 39.51
N LEU A 404 29.93 9.21 39.40
CA LEU A 404 29.17 9.78 40.53
C LEU A 404 28.87 8.76 41.65
N LYS A 405 28.82 7.46 41.33
CA LYS A 405 28.61 6.35 42.28
C LYS A 405 29.90 5.87 42.97
N GLY A 406 31.06 6.46 42.65
CA GLY A 406 32.30 6.23 43.38
C GLY A 406 33.01 4.90 43.09
N ILE A 407 32.74 4.25 41.97
CA ILE A 407 33.43 3.01 41.55
C ILE A 407 34.79 3.40 40.94
N PRO A 408 35.94 3.04 41.55
CA PRO A 408 37.24 3.49 41.07
C PRO A 408 37.69 2.74 39.82
N PHE A 409 38.09 3.49 38.79
CA PHE A 409 38.52 2.96 37.49
C PHE A 409 39.97 2.49 37.52
N ARG A 410 40.24 1.25 37.07
CA ARG A 410 41.60 0.68 37.04
C ARG A 410 42.44 1.07 35.80
N ASN A 411 41.86 1.53 34.68
CA ASN A 411 42.58 1.82 33.42
C ASN A 411 42.03 3.03 32.63
N GLN A 412 42.83 3.56 31.68
CA GLN A 412 42.48 4.67 30.76
C GLN A 412 41.46 4.34 29.65
N THR A 413 41.21 3.06 29.32
CA THR A 413 40.22 2.68 28.27
C THR A 413 38.96 2.12 28.92
N ARG A 414 37.76 2.54 28.51
CA ARG A 414 36.51 2.07 29.14
C ARG A 414 36.05 0.71 28.57
N PRO A 415 35.31 -0.13 29.33
CA PRO A 415 34.83 -1.44 28.86
C PRO A 415 33.99 -1.39 27.58
N ALA A 416 33.06 -0.44 27.45
CA ALA A 416 32.28 -0.24 26.23
C ALA A 416 33.18 0.10 25.02
N LYS A 417 34.16 0.97 25.24
CA LYS A 417 35.18 1.33 24.23
C LYS A 417 36.10 0.16 23.86
N PHE A 418 36.37 -0.74 24.80
CA PHE A 418 37.10 -1.99 24.54
C PHE A 418 36.27 -2.98 23.69
N ILE A 419 34.96 -3.08 23.95
CA ILE A 419 34.04 -3.88 23.13
C ILE A 419 33.92 -3.30 21.72
N LEU A 420 33.72 -1.98 21.58
CA LEU A 420 33.70 -1.29 20.28
C LEU A 420 35.01 -1.51 19.51
N MET A 421 36.16 -1.37 20.17
CA MET A 421 37.47 -1.66 19.58
C MET A 421 37.58 -3.13 19.10
N GLY A 422 36.97 -4.08 19.82
CA GLY A 422 36.92 -5.48 19.42
C GLY A 422 36.03 -5.71 18.18
N LEU A 423 34.88 -5.03 18.11
CA LEU A 423 33.96 -5.09 16.97
C LEU A 423 34.57 -4.42 15.71
N ASP A 424 35.22 -3.27 15.86
CA ASP A 424 35.94 -2.59 14.79
C ASP A 424 37.08 -3.44 14.22
N LEU A 425 37.75 -4.21 15.09
CA LEU A 425 38.80 -5.16 14.69
C LEU A 425 38.24 -6.36 13.94
N GLU A 426 37.09 -6.90 14.36
CA GLU A 426 36.38 -7.98 13.64
C GLU A 426 35.93 -7.51 12.25
N ASP A 427 35.39 -6.30 12.15
CA ASP A 427 34.96 -5.70 10.88
C ASP A 427 36.15 -5.41 9.96
N SER A 428 37.26 -4.93 10.53
CA SER A 428 38.52 -4.72 9.78
C SER A 428 39.16 -6.03 9.32
N GLN A 429 39.09 -7.10 10.12
CA GLN A 429 39.50 -8.45 9.72
C GLN A 429 38.68 -8.98 8.56
N TYR A 430 37.35 -8.89 8.67
CA TYR A 430 36.43 -9.40 7.66
C TYR A 430 36.59 -8.66 6.32
N LYS A 431 36.72 -7.33 6.34
CA LYS A 431 37.02 -6.52 5.15
C LYS A 431 38.32 -6.95 4.46
N LEU A 432 39.36 -7.21 5.24
CA LEU A 432 40.65 -7.67 4.70
C LEU A 432 40.58 -9.09 4.14
N GLN A 433 39.84 -10.00 4.79
CA GLN A 433 39.57 -11.35 4.27
C GLN A 433 38.88 -11.29 2.90
N LEU A 434 37.80 -10.50 2.79
CA LEU A 434 37.09 -10.30 1.52
C LEU A 434 37.99 -9.70 0.44
N GLU A 435 38.82 -8.72 0.80
CA GLU A 435 39.77 -8.10 -0.11
C GLU A 435 40.81 -9.12 -0.62
N VAL A 436 41.35 -9.96 0.26
CA VAL A 436 42.29 -11.03 -0.10
C VAL A 436 41.63 -12.11 -0.96
N GLU A 437 40.42 -12.54 -0.63
CA GLU A 437 39.66 -13.54 -1.38
C GLU A 437 39.32 -13.06 -2.80
N ARG A 438 38.92 -11.79 -2.95
CA ARG A 438 38.60 -11.18 -4.25
C ARG A 438 39.78 -11.24 -5.24
N TYR A 439 41.01 -11.25 -4.75
CA TYR A 439 42.22 -11.30 -5.59
C TYR A 439 42.92 -12.66 -5.61
N LYS A 440 42.34 -13.73 -5.02
CA LYS A 440 42.90 -15.10 -5.13
C LYS A 440 42.87 -15.64 -6.57
N ASN A 441 41.92 -15.19 -7.39
CA ASN A 441 41.66 -15.74 -8.72
C ASN A 441 42.17 -14.87 -9.89
N SER A 442 42.88 -13.76 -9.61
CA SER A 442 43.38 -12.80 -10.62
C SER A 442 44.81 -12.33 -10.29
N THR A 443 45.62 -12.02 -11.30
CA THR A 443 46.99 -11.50 -11.12
C THR A 443 46.97 -10.11 -10.48
N ARG A 444 47.57 -9.97 -9.28
CA ARG A 444 47.60 -8.71 -8.51
C ARG A 444 48.53 -7.69 -9.16
N THR A 445 48.08 -6.44 -9.29
CA THR A 445 48.97 -5.33 -9.67
C THR A 445 49.84 -4.91 -8.48
N ALA A 446 51.04 -4.37 -8.72
CA ALA A 446 51.99 -3.98 -7.66
C ALA A 446 51.34 -3.05 -6.60
N HIS A 447 50.57 -2.06 -7.07
CA HIS A 447 49.84 -1.14 -6.21
C HIS A 447 48.74 -1.79 -5.34
N GLN A 448 48.12 -2.88 -5.79
CA GLN A 448 47.13 -3.63 -4.99
C GLN A 448 47.80 -4.52 -3.94
N THR A 449 48.99 -5.05 -4.23
CA THR A 449 49.80 -5.79 -3.27
C THR A 449 50.23 -4.87 -2.12
N ASP A 450 50.71 -3.66 -2.44
CA ASP A 450 51.15 -2.68 -1.45
C ASP A 450 50.02 -2.25 -0.50
N LYS A 451 48.80 -2.01 -1.03
CA LYS A 451 47.62 -1.67 -0.22
C LYS A 451 47.21 -2.76 0.76
N ILE A 452 47.23 -4.02 0.33
CA ILE A 452 46.88 -5.14 1.22
C ILE A 452 47.94 -5.32 2.30
N VAL A 453 49.22 -5.12 1.98
CA VAL A 453 50.31 -5.12 2.98
C VAL A 453 50.14 -3.96 3.96
N GLU A 454 49.72 -2.78 3.51
CA GLU A 454 49.41 -1.64 4.37
C GLU A 454 48.25 -1.94 5.32
N HIS A 455 47.13 -2.45 4.81
CA HIS A 455 45.97 -2.87 5.63
C HIS A 455 46.34 -3.98 6.63
N GLN A 456 47.12 -4.98 6.22
CA GLN A 456 47.67 -6.02 7.10
C GLN A 456 48.52 -5.42 8.22
N ASN A 457 49.36 -4.41 7.91
CA ASN A 457 50.21 -3.76 8.91
C ASN A 457 49.41 -2.89 9.90
N ILE A 458 48.38 -2.19 9.44
CA ILE A 458 47.45 -1.43 10.30
C ILE A 458 46.73 -2.38 11.25
N LEU A 459 46.18 -3.48 10.72
CA LEU A 459 45.47 -4.48 11.50
C LEU A 459 46.40 -5.15 12.53
N LYS A 460 47.64 -5.51 12.16
CA LYS A 460 48.66 -6.02 13.10
C LYS A 460 48.96 -5.05 14.25
N ARG A 461 49.00 -3.73 13.98
CA ARG A 461 49.20 -2.72 15.03
C ARG A 461 47.99 -2.64 15.97
N ALA A 462 46.78 -2.65 15.42
CA ALA A 462 45.55 -2.60 16.20
C ALA A 462 45.36 -3.86 17.07
N PHE A 463 45.70 -5.05 16.54
CA PHE A 463 45.73 -6.31 17.30
C PHE A 463 46.69 -6.28 18.49
N ARG A 464 47.89 -5.70 18.32
CA ARG A 464 48.84 -5.54 19.43
C ARG A 464 48.29 -4.62 20.53
N GLY A 465 47.59 -3.54 20.14
CA GLY A 465 46.91 -2.65 21.08
C GLY A 465 45.80 -3.37 21.85
N PHE A 466 44.93 -4.08 21.14
CA PHE A 466 43.83 -4.84 21.74
C PHE A 466 44.32 -5.97 22.65
N LYS A 467 45.40 -6.68 22.29
CA LYS A 467 45.98 -7.76 23.10
C LYS A 467 46.45 -7.25 24.48
N LYS A 468 47.03 -6.05 24.55
CA LYS A 468 47.43 -5.42 25.81
C LYS A 468 46.24 -5.08 26.70
N LEU A 469 45.13 -4.61 26.12
CA LEU A 469 43.90 -4.32 26.86
C LEU A 469 43.16 -5.61 27.25
N ARG A 470 43.17 -6.63 26.39
CA ARG A 470 42.53 -7.93 26.63
C ARG A 470 43.08 -8.64 27.84
N SER A 471 44.39 -8.59 28.10
CA SER A 471 44.96 -9.16 29.34
C SER A 471 44.42 -8.51 30.61
N VAL A 472 43.86 -7.30 30.50
CA VAL A 472 43.29 -6.57 31.64
C VAL A 472 41.77 -6.78 31.76
N TYR A 473 41.03 -6.75 30.66
CA TYR A 473 39.57 -6.96 30.66
C TYR A 473 39.14 -8.43 30.63
N MET A 474 40.03 -9.36 30.22
CA MET A 474 39.74 -10.79 30.13
C MET A 474 40.87 -11.65 30.76
N PRO A 475 41.19 -11.46 32.06
CA PRO A 475 42.36 -12.09 32.69
C PRO A 475 42.26 -13.62 32.77
N ARG A 476 41.05 -14.18 32.94
CA ARG A 476 40.81 -15.64 33.00
C ARG A 476 40.83 -16.34 31.63
N LEU A 477 40.85 -15.59 30.53
CA LEU A 477 40.88 -16.17 29.18
C LEU A 477 42.17 -16.96 28.92
N VAL A 478 43.30 -16.52 29.49
CA VAL A 478 44.59 -17.22 29.34
C VAL A 478 44.50 -18.61 29.95
N GLN A 479 43.98 -18.71 31.18
CA GLN A 479 43.78 -19.97 31.89
C GLN A 479 42.81 -20.90 31.13
N TYR A 480 41.69 -20.36 30.67
CA TYR A 480 40.69 -21.09 29.86
C TYR A 480 41.24 -21.65 28.54
N LEU A 481 42.16 -20.94 27.88
CA LEU A 481 42.79 -21.41 26.64
C LEU A 481 43.89 -22.45 26.90
N THR A 482 44.62 -22.31 28.01
CA THR A 482 45.59 -23.31 28.48
C THR A 482 44.90 -24.62 28.85
N ASP A 483 43.75 -24.57 29.52
CA ASP A 483 42.95 -25.75 29.88
C ASP A 483 42.36 -26.49 28.65
N LEU A 484 42.24 -25.80 27.50
CA LEU A 484 41.74 -26.35 26.23
C LEU A 484 42.83 -26.83 25.27
N ASP A 485 44.10 -26.82 25.68
CA ASP A 485 45.28 -27.15 24.87
C ASP A 485 45.33 -26.37 23.54
N LYS A 486 44.89 -25.10 23.57
CA LYS A 486 44.90 -24.18 22.42
C LYS A 486 45.93 -23.09 22.63
N ASP A 487 46.92 -23.08 21.74
CA ASP A 487 48.03 -22.15 21.80
C ASP A 487 47.58 -20.69 21.59
N LEU A 488 48.11 -19.77 22.42
CA LEU A 488 47.95 -18.31 22.28
C LEU A 488 48.95 -17.71 21.28
N SER A 489 49.77 -18.57 20.70
CA SER A 489 50.91 -18.26 19.84
C SER A 489 50.43 -18.07 18.39
N LEU A 490 50.78 -16.91 17.83
CA LEU A 490 50.73 -16.67 16.39
C LEU A 490 51.60 -17.76 15.73
N GLY A 491 51.01 -18.55 14.82
CA GLY A 491 51.77 -19.48 14.01
C GLY A 491 52.85 -18.69 13.25
N LYS A 492 54.01 -19.29 13.00
CA LYS A 492 55.16 -18.63 12.35
C LYS A 492 54.91 -18.11 10.92
N ASP A 493 53.67 -18.15 10.41
CA ASP A 493 53.22 -17.67 9.10
C ASP A 493 51.93 -16.82 9.21
N ASP A 494 51.94 -15.71 9.97
CA ASP A 494 50.68 -15.04 10.33
C ASP A 494 50.22 -13.90 9.38
N GLN A 495 49.24 -14.25 8.56
CA GLN A 495 48.30 -13.36 7.89
C GLN A 495 47.25 -12.86 8.91
N PRO A 496 47.21 -11.54 9.24
CA PRO A 496 46.37 -10.98 10.31
C PRO A 496 44.87 -11.11 10.06
N GLU A 497 44.47 -11.31 8.81
CA GLU A 497 43.12 -11.65 8.39
C GLU A 497 42.64 -13.00 8.96
N ASN A 498 43.52 -13.97 9.23
CA ASN A 498 43.14 -15.32 9.67
C ASN A 498 43.37 -15.56 11.18
N THR A 499 43.93 -14.59 11.88
CA THR A 499 44.19 -14.70 13.32
C THR A 499 42.88 -14.68 14.11
N LYS A 500 42.65 -15.67 14.97
CA LYS A 500 41.40 -15.78 15.74
C LYS A 500 41.30 -14.70 16.84
N LEU A 501 40.38 -13.75 16.70
CA LEU A 501 40.02 -12.80 17.75
C LEU A 501 39.17 -13.50 18.82
N TRP A 502 39.62 -13.46 20.08
CA TRP A 502 38.87 -14.03 21.20
C TRP A 502 38.12 -12.93 21.93
N LEU A 503 36.81 -12.83 21.64
CA LEU A 503 35.84 -11.98 22.34
C LEU A 503 35.09 -12.79 23.42
N PRO A 504 34.45 -12.14 24.41
CA PRO A 504 33.68 -12.81 25.47
C PRO A 504 32.63 -13.82 24.96
N SER A 505 32.13 -13.64 23.73
CA SER A 505 31.14 -14.50 23.06
C SER A 505 31.64 -15.91 22.68
N LEU A 506 32.95 -16.19 22.75
CA LEU A 506 33.58 -17.40 22.21
C LEU A 506 33.92 -18.52 23.23
N ILE A 507 33.47 -18.43 24.50
CA ILE A 507 33.83 -19.36 25.61
C ILE A 507 32.74 -20.44 25.88
N PRO A 508 32.90 -21.72 25.47
CA PRO A 508 32.04 -22.91 25.73
C PRO A 508 31.51 -23.22 27.14
N VAL A 509 30.18 -23.14 27.36
CA VAL A 509 29.41 -23.89 28.41
C VAL A 509 27.96 -24.15 27.93
N ASP A 510 27.40 -25.35 28.13
CA ASP A 510 25.98 -25.81 28.19
C ASP A 510 24.88 -25.56 27.11
N MET A 511 23.85 -26.42 27.15
CA MET A 511 22.56 -26.38 26.42
C MET A 511 21.89 -25.00 26.44
N ARG A 512 21.88 -24.32 27.60
CA ARG A 512 21.39 -22.93 27.73
C ARG A 512 22.10 -21.97 26.80
N ARG A 513 23.38 -22.19 26.51
CA ARG A 513 24.17 -21.32 25.64
C ARG A 513 23.97 -21.62 24.16
N ASN A 514 23.68 -22.86 23.76
CA ASN A 514 23.31 -23.12 22.35
C ASN A 514 21.93 -22.53 22.03
N MET A 515 20.98 -22.58 22.98
CA MET A 515 19.74 -21.81 22.87
C MET A 515 20.04 -20.30 22.85
N ALA A 516 20.82 -19.78 23.80
CA ALA A 516 21.18 -18.36 23.81
C ALA A 516 21.92 -17.91 22.54
N ARG A 517 22.76 -18.77 21.94
CA ARG A 517 23.44 -18.51 20.66
C ARG A 517 22.48 -18.50 19.48
N ALA A 518 21.52 -19.43 19.44
CA ALA A 518 20.47 -19.42 18.43
C ALA A 518 19.61 -18.15 18.55
N TYR A 519 19.20 -17.77 19.77
CA TYR A 519 18.47 -16.52 20.01
C TYR A 519 19.29 -15.28 19.67
N ASN A 520 20.55 -15.18 20.10
CA ASN A 520 21.42 -14.05 19.77
C ASN A 520 21.69 -13.93 18.27
N ALA A 521 21.86 -15.07 17.58
CA ALA A 521 22.00 -15.09 16.12
C ALA A 521 20.70 -14.63 15.45
N LEU A 522 19.54 -15.08 15.94
CA LEU A 522 18.22 -14.66 15.46
C LEU A 522 18.00 -13.15 15.69
N ASP A 523 18.38 -12.61 16.85
CA ASP A 523 18.31 -11.18 17.15
C ASP A 523 19.27 -10.36 16.28
N SER A 524 20.45 -10.91 15.97
CA SER A 524 21.38 -10.30 15.03
C SER A 524 20.80 -10.29 13.61
N VAL A 525 20.12 -11.36 13.17
CA VAL A 525 19.40 -11.40 11.89
C VAL A 525 18.28 -10.35 11.86
N ARG A 526 17.45 -10.27 12.92
CA ARG A 526 16.40 -9.25 13.07
C ARG A 526 16.98 -7.84 13.00
N HIS A 527 18.06 -7.57 13.73
CA HIS A 527 18.73 -6.28 13.75
C HIS A 527 19.26 -5.91 12.35
N MET A 528 19.98 -6.83 11.69
CA MET A 528 20.51 -6.59 10.34
C MET A 528 19.41 -6.39 9.30
N LEU A 529 18.27 -7.09 9.42
CA LEU A 529 17.10 -6.85 8.59
C LEU A 529 16.52 -5.45 8.82
N ARG A 530 16.42 -4.97 10.07
CA ARG A 530 16.01 -3.58 10.36
C ARG A 530 16.96 -2.57 9.72
N VAL A 531 18.27 -2.76 9.88
CA VAL A 531 19.30 -1.89 9.29
C VAL A 531 19.18 -1.88 7.76
N LYS A 532 19.09 -3.06 7.13
CA LYS A 532 18.96 -3.19 5.67
C LYS A 532 17.70 -2.49 5.16
N THR A 533 16.55 -2.67 5.83
CA THR A 533 15.30 -1.96 5.50
C THR A 533 15.48 -0.44 5.59
N LYS A 534 16.07 0.07 6.67
CA LYS A 534 16.30 1.51 6.84
C LYS A 534 17.24 2.09 5.80
N MET A 535 18.31 1.37 5.43
CA MET A 535 19.23 1.80 4.38
C MET A 535 18.56 1.87 3.01
N ILE A 536 17.65 0.94 2.71
CA ILE A 536 16.88 0.99 1.46
C ILE A 536 15.89 2.16 1.48
N GLN A 537 15.17 2.39 2.58
CA GLN A 537 14.31 3.57 2.74
C GLN A 537 15.09 4.88 2.55
N PHE A 538 16.28 4.99 3.16
CA PHE A 538 17.16 6.14 3.00
C PHE A 538 17.61 6.31 1.54
N LYS A 539 18.00 5.22 0.87
CA LYS A 539 18.38 5.23 -0.55
C LYS A 539 17.25 5.80 -1.41
N ASN A 540 16.04 5.27 -1.25
CA ASN A 540 14.90 5.58 -2.10
C ASN A 540 14.47 7.05 -1.92
N LYS A 541 14.56 7.58 -0.69
CA LYS A 541 14.22 8.97 -0.35
C LYS A 541 15.30 9.97 -0.77
N ASN A 542 16.58 9.67 -0.51
CA ASN A 542 17.64 10.70 -0.52
C ASN A 542 18.65 10.56 -1.67
N VAL A 543 18.73 9.41 -2.35
CA VAL A 543 19.77 9.17 -3.36
C VAL A 543 19.20 9.22 -4.77
N ARG A 544 19.74 10.12 -5.60
CA ARG A 544 19.46 10.23 -7.03
C ARG A 544 20.76 10.06 -7.83
N GLY A 545 20.66 9.46 -9.02
CA GLY A 545 21.79 9.26 -9.94
C GLY A 545 22.57 7.95 -9.74
N GLN A 546 23.13 7.45 -10.84
CA GLN A 546 23.67 6.08 -10.94
C GLN A 546 24.91 5.84 -10.05
N ARG A 547 25.80 6.83 -9.93
CA ARG A 547 27.06 6.71 -9.15
C ARG A 547 26.82 6.58 -7.64
N MET A 548 25.94 7.42 -7.09
CA MET A 548 25.61 7.38 -5.66
C MET A 548 24.73 6.18 -5.33
N SER A 549 23.83 5.80 -6.23
CA SER A 549 23.02 4.57 -6.12
C SER A 549 23.89 3.31 -6.08
N GLY A 550 24.94 3.25 -6.92
CA GLY A 550 25.92 2.15 -6.92
C GLY A 550 26.67 2.04 -5.60
N LYS A 551 27.24 3.16 -5.10
CA LYS A 551 27.94 3.17 -3.80
C LYS A 551 27.05 2.75 -2.63
N LEU A 552 25.80 3.20 -2.59
CA LEU A 552 24.88 2.83 -1.51
C LEU A 552 24.42 1.37 -1.63
N ARG A 553 24.25 0.86 -2.86
CA ARG A 553 23.99 -0.57 -3.11
C ARG A 553 25.12 -1.44 -2.57
N GLU A 554 26.38 -1.09 -2.83
CA GLU A 554 27.53 -1.82 -2.25
C GLU A 554 27.51 -1.84 -0.71
N VAL A 555 27.03 -0.78 -0.06
CA VAL A 555 26.91 -0.76 1.41
C VAL A 555 25.77 -1.67 1.88
N ILE A 556 24.63 -1.64 1.17
CA ILE A 556 23.48 -2.53 1.43
C ILE A 556 23.88 -4.00 1.22
N ASP A 557 24.69 -4.30 0.21
CA ASP A 557 25.19 -5.64 -0.08
C ASP A 557 26.12 -6.13 1.05
N ARG A 558 26.99 -5.27 1.59
CA ARG A 558 27.80 -5.61 2.78
C ARG A 558 26.96 -5.95 4.00
N VAL A 559 25.92 -5.15 4.27
CA VAL A 559 24.95 -5.42 5.35
C VAL A 559 24.23 -6.75 5.11
N HIS A 560 23.92 -7.06 3.86
CA HIS A 560 23.30 -8.31 3.48
C HIS A 560 24.24 -9.52 3.66
N ASP A 561 25.52 -9.41 3.32
CA ASP A 561 26.49 -10.48 3.52
C ASP A 561 26.76 -10.73 5.02
N HIS A 562 26.79 -9.67 5.84
CA HIS A 562 26.83 -9.82 7.30
C HIS A 562 25.60 -10.57 7.84
N MET A 563 24.41 -10.27 7.30
CA MET A 563 23.17 -10.99 7.65
C MET A 563 23.28 -12.49 7.31
N LYS A 564 23.83 -12.86 6.13
CA LYS A 564 24.06 -14.27 5.77
C LYS A 564 24.95 -14.98 6.79
N GLY A 565 26.01 -14.31 7.27
CA GLY A 565 26.87 -14.87 8.32
C GLY A 565 26.12 -15.15 9.63
N PHE A 566 25.16 -14.31 10.03
CA PHE A 566 24.32 -14.59 11.21
C PHE A 566 23.33 -15.72 10.97
N VAL A 567 22.78 -15.84 9.76
CA VAL A 567 21.88 -16.94 9.37
C VAL A 567 22.62 -18.28 9.43
N GLU A 568 23.86 -18.34 8.93
CA GLU A 568 24.68 -19.55 9.03
C GLU A 568 24.96 -19.95 10.49
N ARG A 569 25.26 -18.97 11.35
CA ARG A 569 25.45 -19.20 12.79
C ARG A 569 24.18 -19.70 13.47
N TYR A 570 23.01 -19.17 13.08
CA TYR A 570 21.71 -19.64 13.53
C TYR A 570 21.49 -21.10 13.12
N CYS A 571 21.63 -21.40 11.83
CA CYS A 571 21.44 -22.75 11.28
C CYS A 571 22.39 -23.76 11.91
N HIS A 572 23.65 -23.39 12.15
CA HIS A 572 24.61 -24.22 12.85
C HIS A 572 24.20 -24.49 14.31
N SER A 573 23.78 -23.46 15.04
CA SER A 573 23.32 -23.57 16.42
C SER A 573 22.04 -24.40 16.53
N HIS A 574 21.10 -24.24 15.58
CA HIS A 574 19.88 -25.03 15.47
C HIS A 574 20.17 -26.51 15.22
N ARG A 575 21.07 -26.85 14.27
CA ARG A 575 21.51 -28.24 14.05
C ARG A 575 22.16 -28.83 15.30
N GLY A 576 22.97 -28.04 16.01
CA GLY A 576 23.56 -28.43 17.29
C GLY A 576 22.51 -28.71 18.37
N LEU A 577 21.47 -27.86 18.48
CA LEU A 577 20.34 -28.09 19.40
C LEU A 577 19.56 -29.35 19.05
N LEU A 578 19.28 -29.58 17.75
CA LEU A 578 18.58 -30.77 17.29
C LEU A 578 19.34 -32.07 17.61
N LEU A 579 20.67 -32.07 17.47
CA LEU A 579 21.51 -33.21 17.81
C LEU A 579 21.62 -33.46 19.32
N LEU A 580 21.55 -32.41 20.14
CA LEU A 580 21.72 -32.50 21.59
C LEU A 580 20.41 -32.81 22.33
N VAL A 581 19.28 -32.26 21.87
CA VAL A 581 17.99 -32.28 22.57
C VAL A 581 16.97 -33.18 21.86
N GLY A 582 17.12 -33.38 20.56
CA GLY A 582 16.10 -34.03 19.72
C GLY A 582 14.88 -33.14 19.47
N LEU A 583 13.88 -33.73 18.82
CA LEU A 583 12.60 -33.09 18.51
C LEU A 583 11.88 -32.70 19.81
N GLY A 584 11.36 -31.47 19.90
CA GLY A 584 10.75 -30.99 21.13
C GLY A 584 10.05 -29.64 21.00
N ASN A 585 9.45 -29.16 22.09
CA ASN A 585 8.66 -27.92 22.09
C ASN A 585 9.45 -26.66 21.70
N TRP A 586 10.78 -26.70 21.83
CA TRP A 586 11.67 -25.59 21.46
C TRP A 586 11.68 -25.30 19.94
N GLU A 587 11.31 -26.26 19.09
CA GLU A 587 11.20 -26.07 17.63
C GLU A 587 10.03 -25.15 17.25
N LYS A 588 9.07 -24.91 18.16
CA LYS A 588 8.01 -23.93 17.93
C LYS A 588 8.56 -22.50 17.92
N GLU A 589 9.60 -22.24 18.71
CA GLU A 589 10.24 -20.94 18.85
C GLU A 589 11.46 -20.76 17.94
N LEU A 590 12.24 -21.83 17.75
CA LEU A 590 13.42 -21.85 16.91
C LEU A 590 13.19 -22.83 15.76
N GLN A 591 12.63 -22.33 14.65
CA GLN A 591 12.33 -23.14 13.48
C GLN A 591 13.53 -23.24 12.54
N VAL A 592 13.50 -24.20 11.61
CA VAL A 592 14.45 -24.27 10.50
C VAL A 592 14.30 -22.99 9.66
N MET A 593 15.38 -22.22 9.55
CA MET A 593 15.37 -20.95 8.82
C MET A 593 15.49 -21.19 7.32
N GLU A 594 14.43 -20.85 6.58
CA GLU A 594 14.42 -20.88 5.13
C GLU A 594 14.66 -19.50 4.51
N GLN A 595 15.01 -19.47 3.22
CA GLN A 595 15.22 -18.23 2.50
C GLN A 595 14.01 -17.30 2.48
N LYS A 596 12.80 -17.86 2.45
CA LYS A 596 11.53 -17.10 2.50
C LYS A 596 11.28 -16.39 3.84
N ASP A 597 11.98 -16.81 4.89
CA ASP A 597 11.82 -16.29 6.25
C ASP A 597 12.68 -15.05 6.49
N MET A 598 13.73 -14.85 5.68
CA MET A 598 14.67 -13.71 5.75
C MET A 598 14.08 -12.44 5.13
N ARG A 599 12.96 -11.96 5.68
CA ARG A 599 12.25 -10.76 5.24
C ARG A 599 12.03 -9.78 6.38
N SER A 600 11.95 -8.49 6.09
CA SER A 600 11.68 -7.48 7.10
C SER A 600 10.30 -7.65 7.73
N TYR A 601 10.09 -7.08 8.92
CA TYR A 601 8.79 -7.07 9.59
C TYR A 601 7.74 -6.24 8.84
N VAL A 602 8.18 -5.40 7.90
CA VAL A 602 7.33 -4.62 6.99
C VAL A 602 7.13 -5.28 5.64
N ASP A 603 7.97 -6.25 5.26
CA ASP A 603 7.95 -6.81 3.91
C ASP A 603 6.80 -7.84 3.78
N PRO A 604 6.04 -7.80 2.68
CA PRO A 604 5.05 -8.84 2.41
C PRO A 604 5.75 -10.19 2.16
N ALA A 605 5.05 -11.29 2.46
CA ALA A 605 5.54 -12.61 2.06
C ALA A 605 5.70 -12.66 0.53
N PRO A 606 6.79 -13.26 0.01
CA PRO A 606 7.01 -13.38 -1.42
C PRO A 606 5.88 -14.21 -2.03
N LYS A 607 4.97 -13.55 -2.74
CA LYS A 607 3.99 -14.23 -3.59
C LYS A 607 4.69 -14.66 -4.87
N LYS A 608 4.40 -15.87 -5.37
CA LYS A 608 4.68 -16.18 -6.78
C LYS A 608 4.05 -15.07 -7.61
N ARG A 609 4.85 -14.38 -8.43
CA ARG A 609 4.33 -13.39 -9.38
C ARG A 609 3.37 -14.14 -10.30
N GLU A 610 2.07 -14.08 -9.99
CA GLU A 610 1.04 -14.40 -10.97
C GLU A 610 1.23 -13.43 -12.15
N PRO A 611 0.89 -13.83 -13.39
CA PRO A 611 1.02 -12.95 -14.54
C PRO A 611 0.34 -11.61 -14.20
N GLY A 612 1.13 -10.54 -14.15
CA GLY A 612 0.58 -9.21 -13.92
C GLY A 612 -0.56 -8.96 -14.89
N ARG A 613 -1.64 -8.33 -14.42
CA ARG A 613 -2.77 -8.01 -15.28
C ARG A 613 -2.26 -7.12 -16.42
N ARG A 614 -2.28 -7.64 -17.65
CA ARG A 614 -1.89 -6.87 -18.84
C ARG A 614 -2.72 -5.60 -18.90
N GLY A 615 -2.06 -4.44 -18.89
CA GLY A 615 -2.71 -3.19 -19.23
C GLY A 615 -3.17 -3.22 -20.69
N THR A 616 -4.43 -2.84 -20.93
CA THR A 616 -5.02 -2.40 -22.21
C THR A 616 -4.65 -3.18 -23.49
N ASN A 617 -4.51 -4.51 -23.44
CA ASN A 617 -4.71 -5.32 -24.63
C ASN A 617 -6.12 -5.89 -24.54
N LYS A 618 -6.99 -5.47 -25.47
CA LYS A 618 -8.40 -5.85 -25.55
C LYS A 618 -8.56 -7.35 -25.34
N ASP A 619 -9.18 -7.72 -24.22
CA ASP A 619 -9.46 -9.12 -23.87
C ASP A 619 -10.44 -9.71 -24.90
N GLU A 620 -10.15 -10.93 -25.39
CA GLU A 620 -11.09 -11.69 -26.22
C GLU A 620 -12.35 -12.03 -25.41
N PRO A 621 -13.57 -11.92 -26.00
CA PRO A 621 -14.80 -12.27 -25.29
C PRO A 621 -14.78 -13.76 -24.90
N GLY A 622 -14.78 -14.04 -23.59
CA GLY A 622 -14.80 -15.41 -23.05
C GLY A 622 -13.56 -15.79 -22.22
N MET A 623 -12.44 -15.07 -22.36
CA MET A 623 -11.17 -15.33 -21.65
C MET A 623 -10.96 -14.52 -20.36
N GLU A 624 -12.00 -13.87 -19.85
CA GLU A 624 -11.96 -13.16 -18.56
C GLU A 624 -11.71 -14.13 -17.40
N GLY A 625 -10.45 -14.35 -17.03
CA GLY A 625 -10.04 -15.20 -15.92
C GLY A 625 -9.59 -16.61 -16.31
N VAL A 626 -9.05 -16.82 -17.51
CA VAL A 626 -8.24 -18.00 -17.84
C VAL A 626 -6.76 -17.63 -17.69
N THR A 627 -6.02 -18.34 -16.85
CA THR A 627 -4.55 -18.28 -16.86
C THR A 627 -4.07 -18.91 -18.16
N VAL A 628 -3.64 -18.08 -19.11
CA VAL A 628 -2.91 -18.55 -20.28
C VAL A 628 -1.47 -18.79 -19.84
N GLU A 629 -1.05 -20.05 -19.83
CA GLU A 629 0.36 -20.43 -19.74
C GLU A 629 1.06 -19.87 -20.97
N ASN A 630 2.01 -18.96 -20.77
CA ASN A 630 2.85 -18.50 -21.86
C ASN A 630 4.20 -19.22 -21.79
N ASP A 631 4.52 -19.78 -22.95
CA ASP A 631 5.74 -20.40 -23.44
C ASP A 631 7.05 -19.90 -22.83
N ASN A 632 7.97 -20.85 -22.69
CA ASN A 632 9.30 -20.73 -22.12
C ASN A 632 10.12 -19.60 -22.77
N GLY A 633 10.05 -18.40 -22.20
CA GLY A 633 11.07 -17.37 -22.34
C GLY A 633 11.95 -17.40 -21.10
N THR A 634 13.06 -18.13 -21.16
CA THR A 634 14.10 -18.19 -20.14
C THR A 634 14.76 -16.81 -20.02
N GLU A 635 14.17 -15.91 -19.23
CA GLU A 635 14.95 -14.85 -18.60
C GLU A 635 15.69 -15.51 -17.44
N GLU A 636 16.99 -15.69 -17.62
CA GLU A 636 17.93 -16.11 -16.57
C GLU A 636 17.74 -15.18 -15.36
N GLN A 637 17.01 -15.67 -14.36
CA GLN A 637 17.07 -15.12 -13.02
C GLN A 637 18.49 -15.37 -12.51
N GLU A 638 19.25 -14.29 -12.28
CA GLU A 638 20.45 -14.37 -11.46
C GLU A 638 20.05 -14.91 -10.08
N ASP A 639 20.29 -16.21 -9.89
CA ASP A 639 19.93 -17.06 -8.74
C ASP A 639 20.57 -16.66 -7.39
N ASN A 640 21.12 -15.45 -7.26
CA ASN A 640 21.91 -15.02 -6.09
C ASN A 640 21.55 -13.65 -5.49
N CYS A 641 20.46 -13.00 -5.93
CA CYS A 641 20.04 -11.73 -5.36
C CYS A 641 18.76 -11.91 -4.54
N PHE A 642 18.85 -11.80 -3.20
CA PHE A 642 17.70 -11.76 -2.28
C PHE A 642 17.10 -10.35 -2.34
N PRO A 643 16.00 -10.11 -3.08
CA PRO A 643 15.39 -8.80 -3.07
C PRO A 643 14.62 -8.70 -1.76
N LEU A 644 15.07 -7.85 -0.84
CA LEU A 644 14.07 -7.21 0.01
C LEU A 644 13.17 -6.48 -0.98
N GLN A 645 11.88 -6.83 -1.04
CA GLN A 645 10.91 -6.14 -1.88
C GLN A 645 10.57 -4.78 -1.27
N VAL A 646 11.58 -3.92 -1.21
CA VAL A 646 11.39 -2.49 -1.27
C VAL A 646 11.82 -2.11 -2.68
N GLU A 647 11.17 -2.71 -3.68
CA GLU A 647 11.18 -2.14 -5.03
C GLU A 647 10.67 -0.71 -4.88
N ASP A 648 11.26 0.25 -5.62
CA ASP A 648 10.67 1.58 -5.74
C ASP A 648 9.22 1.36 -6.14
N GLN A 649 8.27 1.62 -5.23
CA GLN A 649 6.90 1.84 -5.64
C GLN A 649 6.98 3.05 -6.55
N THR A 650 6.94 2.80 -7.86
CA THR A 650 6.73 3.88 -8.79
C THR A 650 5.36 4.46 -8.48
N ARG A 651 5.07 5.67 -8.93
CA ARG A 651 3.72 6.26 -8.81
C ARG A 651 2.61 5.35 -9.34
N ARG A 652 2.93 4.23 -10.03
CA ARG A 652 2.00 3.22 -10.55
C ARG A 652 1.75 2.02 -9.63
N ASP A 653 2.55 1.85 -8.59
CA ASP A 653 2.52 0.70 -7.70
C ASP A 653 1.78 1.11 -6.42
N GLY A 654 0.45 1.06 -6.42
CA GLY A 654 -0.36 1.47 -5.26
C GLY A 654 0.05 0.77 -3.95
N THR A 655 -0.18 1.42 -2.80
CA THR A 655 0.22 0.99 -1.45
C THR A 655 -0.58 -0.20 -0.93
N GLY A 656 -0.55 -1.34 -1.61
CA GLY A 656 -1.21 -2.58 -1.21
C GLY A 656 -0.78 -3.19 0.14
N GLU A 657 -0.25 -2.40 1.09
CA GLU A 657 0.24 -2.74 2.43
C GLU A 657 -0.83 -3.28 3.40
N THR A 658 -2.03 -3.62 2.94
CA THR A 658 -3.06 -4.27 3.78
C THR A 658 -2.69 -5.67 4.28
N ARG A 659 -1.55 -6.24 3.85
CA ARG A 659 -1.24 -7.67 4.07
C ARG A 659 0.18 -7.81 4.59
N LYS A 660 0.28 -8.18 5.87
CA LYS A 660 1.56 -8.45 6.52
C LYS A 660 1.52 -9.87 7.05
N GLU A 661 2.18 -10.77 6.33
CA GLU A 661 2.52 -12.07 6.88
C GLU A 661 3.90 -11.95 7.49
N GLN A 662 3.94 -11.82 8.81
CA GLN A 662 5.22 -11.77 9.51
C GLN A 662 5.90 -13.14 9.40
N SER A 663 7.17 -13.13 9.05
CA SER A 663 8.00 -14.32 9.16
C SER A 663 8.06 -14.76 10.63
N TRP A 664 8.11 -16.07 10.88
CA TRP A 664 8.20 -16.62 12.24
C TRP A 664 9.39 -16.05 13.02
N ILE A 665 10.43 -15.60 12.30
CA ILE A 665 11.58 -14.93 12.91
C ILE A 665 11.19 -13.68 13.69
N TRP A 666 10.02 -13.07 13.48
CA TRP A 666 9.60 -11.86 14.20
C TRP A 666 8.67 -12.14 15.39
N LEU A 667 8.29 -13.40 15.61
CA LEU A 667 7.45 -13.78 16.75
C LEU A 667 8.27 -13.71 18.06
N THR A 668 7.69 -13.10 19.08
CA THR A 668 8.29 -12.95 20.41
C THR A 668 8.08 -14.22 21.26
N ARG A 669 8.96 -14.44 22.24
CA ARG A 669 8.84 -15.57 23.18
C ARG A 669 7.55 -15.42 24.01
N GLU A 670 6.92 -16.53 24.40
CA GLU A 670 6.01 -16.52 25.55
C GLU A 670 6.84 -16.20 26.80
N ILE A 671 6.85 -14.94 27.21
CA ILE A 671 7.52 -14.52 28.44
C ILE A 671 6.63 -14.97 29.61
N ASN A 672 6.93 -16.11 30.22
CA ASN A 672 6.43 -16.41 31.55
C ASN A 672 7.17 -15.52 32.55
N LEU A 673 6.49 -14.45 33.00
CA LEU A 673 6.98 -13.56 34.07
C LEU A 673 7.06 -14.25 35.46
N ARG A 674 7.05 -15.58 35.52
CA ARG A 674 7.12 -16.38 36.76
C ARG A 674 8.31 -17.35 36.79
N ASP A 675 9.31 -17.15 35.93
CA ASP A 675 10.48 -18.03 35.87
C ASP A 675 11.56 -17.58 36.87
N GLY A 676 11.22 -17.47 38.17
CA GLY A 676 12.12 -17.55 39.34
C GLY A 676 13.42 -16.74 39.37
N ALA A 677 13.64 -15.78 38.47
CA ALA A 677 14.91 -15.04 38.37
C ALA A 677 15.13 -14.03 39.51
N ASP A 678 14.08 -13.73 40.29
CA ASP A 678 14.14 -12.78 41.41
C ASP A 678 14.65 -13.40 42.72
N GLU A 679 14.95 -14.71 42.76
CA GLU A 679 15.38 -15.40 43.98
C GLU A 679 16.90 -15.58 44.13
N ASN A 680 17.74 -14.99 43.26
CA ASN A 680 19.19 -14.99 43.46
C ASN A 680 19.66 -13.73 44.19
N LYS A 681 19.62 -13.78 45.53
CA LYS A 681 20.16 -12.75 46.46
C LYS A 681 21.70 -12.63 46.48
N ASN A 682 22.43 -13.09 45.45
CA ASN A 682 23.88 -13.22 45.50
C ASN A 682 24.60 -12.71 44.24
N GLU A 683 24.22 -11.55 43.72
CA GLU A 683 25.15 -10.74 42.92
C GLU A 683 25.09 -9.29 43.41
N ILE A 684 26.07 -8.99 44.28
CA ILE A 684 26.50 -7.63 44.59
C ILE A 684 27.15 -7.08 43.32
N LEU A 685 26.66 -5.92 42.88
CA LEU A 685 27.11 -5.11 41.74
C LEU A 685 28.65 -5.00 41.60
#